data_AF-A4BPU8-F1
#
_entry.id   AF-A4BPU8-F1
#
_cell.length_a   1.000
_cell.length_b   1.000
_cell.length_c   1.000
_cell.angle_alpha   90.00
_cell.angle_beta   90.00
_cell.angle_gamma   90.00
#
_symmetry.space_group_name_H-M   'P 1'
#
loop_
_entity.id
_entity.type
_entity.pdbx_description
1 polymer ?
#
loop_
_entity_poly.entity_id
_entity_poly.type
_entity_poly.pdbx_seq_one_letter_code
_entity_poly.pdbx_strand_id
1 'polypeptide(L)'
;MQEQNYQECPVTARSAADDGRRKHEIAPPRFGPLPTILAGLLISLSIVSSPRAAVVDCQANRPGAGSVLYLYFPTATDSDFPDDPGGWGISTSPLEPFDINDLDPGVGSTTQLRNAITERVKTDYCEFDVRVVQTISANGTTDPPPSDPRWQVIGIGSDTNPDLFGIAQAFDDFDDNEMDYARVWAGSFESSFGGSGGALNGANSTLARWANAIGGTISHEGGHNYGPDHPDAAPVGSEDEESNHLMSTPSGEDRAQDRHFSNTSFEILARNLGLYEQTVSNWDFINPNDSTADGFRITVLVRPADGTPTKGSMYTGGLSPWGDVSISGDGSETFKGDNYDRFIITFTAAKSWDNGADGQIPAGEEFHVGVGLTTDYIVRDVEFTAGGSPMELKPRVVGYTTGGSFDPATGGFHVTFSNPDPENGPLILSDFVVRYLPRTVDINEMVPGGELKGFDGRPVEPWAVRGTDQDTFTVVDTTDVTVGSLAEKRAVDFIAKPPAECGLITPPPIPDAIAPNRMEYCRKGHVLGLFPAARIYLEATLTDPHARYFDRDLQRFVVGPLKSRIFAQLSGVTPDLNGNGVDDAIDISSGACTDQNRNGVCDEVEPRYRYSAKVVCGLQKDAAGMRLAPGRYATAINVLNANNGTARFSKTLSLTFPPDGDEPGEVLSLGKDALAPGEAMEVDCIDIRRRLFPTGLPSSYLKGFVVLRSDKSLDVTAVYTASGLVHESRRCKADVECCDHSGKKRHCRRKHGCCDQTRGQCSKASQCYRCETTQHGTISIDVEDIRERSIKRQPPTSSCPDLVVSEIGTPKVSCPTGAGSCKTSVRVGIANIGNADAGPFELRTVFDPRQSVAVTSPVPSGLGAGDNASLTVVTPPGGNCFDPNCTIRADVDSNQSVSECAEDNNSRDETTQG
;
A
#
# COMPACT_ATOMS: atom_id res chain seq x y z
N MET A 1 30.01 19.25 -30.36
CA MET A 1 31.15 19.85 -31.11
C MET A 1 32.08 20.49 -30.10
N GLN A 2 33.38 20.17 -30.13
CA GLN A 2 34.53 20.86 -29.48
C GLN A 2 34.31 21.37 -28.03
N GLU A 3 34.82 20.71 -26.99
CA GLU A 3 36.23 20.70 -26.54
C GLU A 3 36.92 22.08 -26.50
N GLN A 4 37.37 22.51 -25.31
CA GLN A 4 38.80 22.68 -25.02
C GLN A 4 39.09 22.78 -23.51
N ASN A 5 40.38 22.71 -23.15
CA ASN A 5 40.88 22.09 -21.92
C ASN A 5 41.95 22.94 -21.19
N TYR A 6 42.23 22.56 -19.93
CA TYR A 6 43.51 22.66 -19.19
C TYR A 6 44.00 23.95 -18.46
N GLN A 7 44.25 23.77 -17.14
CA GLN A 7 45.45 24.10 -16.31
C GLN A 7 46.11 25.53 -16.35
N GLU A 8 46.80 26.04 -15.32
CA GLU A 8 47.59 25.39 -14.25
C GLU A 8 47.75 26.25 -12.95
N CYS A 9 48.53 25.73 -11.99
CA CYS A 9 48.77 26.18 -10.60
C CYS A 9 49.71 27.42 -10.46
N PRO A 10 49.96 28.05 -9.27
CA PRO A 10 50.71 27.37 -8.19
C PRO A 10 50.48 27.78 -6.70
N VAL A 11 51.04 26.92 -5.85
CA VAL A 11 51.18 26.93 -4.38
C VAL A 11 51.99 28.10 -3.82
N THR A 12 51.62 28.61 -2.63
CA THR A 12 52.59 29.04 -1.60
C THR A 12 52.07 28.80 -0.18
N ALA A 13 52.90 28.21 0.68
CA ALA A 13 52.72 28.18 2.13
C ALA A 13 53.92 28.87 2.81
N ARG A 14 53.67 29.67 3.87
CA ARG A 14 54.70 30.08 4.84
C ARG A 14 54.07 30.61 6.14
N SER A 15 54.73 30.31 7.24
CA SER A 15 54.36 30.72 8.60
C SER A 15 55.11 31.97 9.07
N ALA A 16 54.51 32.72 10.00
CA ALA A 16 55.20 33.50 11.04
C ALA A 16 54.18 33.95 12.12
N ALA A 17 54.62 34.06 13.38
CA ALA A 17 53.85 34.60 14.51
C ALA A 17 54.19 36.09 14.76
N ASP A 18 53.42 36.82 15.57
CA ASP A 18 53.75 37.07 17.00
C ASP A 18 52.83 38.11 17.73
N ASP A 19 52.78 37.98 19.07
CA ASP A 19 52.36 38.85 20.21
C ASP A 19 51.19 39.87 20.13
N GLY A 20 50.51 40.06 21.28
CA GLY A 20 49.39 41.01 21.46
C GLY A 20 48.73 41.06 22.86
N ARG A 21 49.49 40.96 23.95
CA ARG A 21 48.97 40.88 25.36
C ARG A 21 47.95 41.95 25.79
N ARG A 22 47.01 41.55 26.66
CA ARG A 22 46.65 42.33 27.88
C ARG A 22 46.13 41.46 29.04
N LYS A 23 46.63 41.73 30.25
CA LYS A 23 46.11 41.27 31.56
C LYS A 23 45.20 42.39 32.16
N HIS A 24 44.46 42.30 33.27
CA HIS A 24 44.60 41.49 34.50
C HIS A 24 43.28 41.41 35.31
N GLU A 25 43.25 40.43 36.25
CA GLU A 25 42.51 40.37 37.55
C GLU A 25 40.97 40.16 37.49
N ILE A 26 40.26 39.64 38.53
CA ILE A 26 40.57 39.30 39.95
C ILE A 26 40.47 37.75 40.18
N ALA A 27 40.67 37.23 41.42
CA ALA A 27 40.65 35.80 41.79
C ALA A 27 39.84 35.51 43.12
N PRO A 28 39.92 34.36 43.85
CA PRO A 28 38.70 33.60 44.25
C PRO A 28 38.62 33.23 45.77
N PRO A 29 37.74 32.29 46.18
CA PRO A 29 37.99 31.36 47.30
C PRO A 29 37.96 29.89 46.81
N ARG A 30 39.05 29.12 46.89
CA ARG A 30 39.62 28.43 48.07
C ARG A 30 38.67 27.45 48.77
N PHE A 31 38.75 26.17 48.35
CA PHE A 31 38.36 25.02 49.18
C PHE A 31 39.55 24.51 50.02
N GLY A 32 39.25 24.00 51.22
CA GLY A 32 40.16 23.38 52.18
C GLY A 32 39.38 22.39 53.07
N PRO A 33 40.04 21.45 53.78
CA PRO A 33 39.57 20.05 53.77
C PRO A 33 39.10 19.48 55.13
N LEU A 34 38.79 18.17 55.11
CA LEU A 34 38.36 17.23 56.18
C LEU A 34 36.84 17.13 56.46
N PRO A 35 36.33 15.96 56.95
CA PRO A 35 36.83 14.59 56.81
C PRO A 35 35.76 13.52 56.46
N THR A 36 36.23 12.32 56.17
CA THR A 36 35.46 11.09 55.97
C THR A 36 34.61 10.70 57.19
N ILE A 37 33.28 10.53 57.03
CA ILE A 37 32.48 9.58 57.81
C ILE A 37 31.57 8.79 56.87
N LEU A 38 31.57 7.48 57.07
CA LEU A 38 30.87 6.47 56.30
C LEU A 38 29.38 6.41 56.70
N ALA A 39 28.46 6.60 55.76
CA ALA A 39 27.05 6.21 55.92
C ALA A 39 26.50 5.81 54.54
N GLY A 40 26.08 4.56 54.41
CA GLY A 40 25.65 4.01 53.12
C GLY A 40 24.27 4.51 52.72
N LEU A 41 24.16 5.05 51.50
CA LEU A 41 22.91 5.11 50.77
C LEU A 41 23.19 4.61 49.35
N LEU A 42 23.00 3.31 49.14
CA LEU A 42 22.93 2.73 47.79
C LEU A 42 21.65 3.25 47.15
N ILE A 43 21.75 4.36 46.43
CA ILE A 43 20.72 4.75 45.47
C ILE A 43 20.87 3.77 44.30
N SER A 44 20.11 2.69 44.36
CA SER A 44 19.83 1.87 43.20
C SER A 44 19.18 2.76 42.14
N LEU A 45 19.93 3.11 41.10
CA LEU A 45 19.34 3.54 39.83
C LEU A 45 18.65 2.32 39.24
N SER A 46 17.43 2.06 39.73
CA SER A 46 16.47 1.25 38.99
C SER A 46 16.16 2.04 37.73
N ILE A 47 16.75 1.63 36.61
CA ILE A 47 16.22 1.97 35.29
C ILE A 47 14.86 1.27 35.24
N VAL A 48 13.82 1.96 35.69
CA VAL A 48 12.45 1.53 35.45
C VAL A 48 12.24 1.75 33.97
N SER A 49 12.46 0.69 33.18
CA SER A 49 11.83 0.56 31.88
C SER A 49 10.34 0.69 32.12
N SER A 50 9.78 1.88 31.86
CA SER A 50 8.33 2.04 31.77
C SER A 50 7.85 1.00 30.77
N PRO A 51 6.98 0.05 31.15
CA PRO A 51 6.39 -0.82 30.14
C PRO A 51 5.60 0.09 29.21
N ARG A 52 6.04 0.20 27.94
CA ARG A 52 5.15 0.54 26.82
C ARG A 52 4.19 -0.65 26.68
N ALA A 53 3.27 -0.78 27.64
CA ALA A 53 2.07 -1.55 27.45
C ALA A 53 1.23 -0.73 26.46
N ALA A 54 1.38 -1.04 25.17
CA ALA A 54 0.56 -0.44 24.14
C ALA A 54 -0.90 -0.72 24.51
N VAL A 55 -1.69 0.35 24.72
CA VAL A 55 -3.14 0.23 24.91
C VAL A 55 -3.79 0.06 23.55
N VAL A 56 -3.40 -1.01 22.85
CA VAL A 56 -4.13 -1.55 21.72
C VAL A 56 -5.05 -2.59 22.32
N ASP A 57 -6.31 -2.22 22.54
CA ASP A 57 -7.35 -3.20 22.80
C ASP A 57 -7.63 -3.91 21.46
N CYS A 58 -6.74 -4.86 21.12
CA CYS A 58 -6.71 -5.49 19.80
C CYS A 58 -8.04 -6.14 19.42
N GLN A 59 -8.90 -6.51 20.40
CA GLN A 59 -9.96 -7.50 20.20
C GLN A 59 -11.31 -7.16 20.89
N ALA A 60 -11.44 -6.08 21.68
CA ALA A 60 -12.75 -5.73 22.25
C ALA A 60 -13.75 -5.28 21.19
N ASN A 61 -14.68 -6.18 20.86
CA ASN A 61 -15.78 -5.95 19.92
C ASN A 61 -15.32 -5.58 18.50
N ARG A 62 -14.67 -6.52 17.81
CA ARG A 62 -14.58 -6.53 16.34
C ARG A 62 -15.87 -7.13 15.74
N PRO A 63 -16.81 -6.32 15.18
CA PRO A 63 -17.86 -6.85 14.31
C PRO A 63 -17.30 -7.05 12.89
N GLY A 64 -17.25 -8.28 12.40
CA GLY A 64 -16.65 -8.57 11.09
C GLY A 64 -16.92 -10.01 10.62
N ALA A 65 -16.54 -10.30 9.39
CA ALA A 65 -16.74 -11.59 8.73
C ALA A 65 -15.46 -12.47 8.65
N GLY A 66 -14.38 -12.04 9.32
CA GLY A 66 -13.13 -12.79 9.45
C GLY A 66 -13.25 -14.08 10.28
N SER A 67 -12.15 -14.85 10.34
CA SER A 67 -12.13 -16.17 10.98
C SER A 67 -12.21 -16.07 12.51
N VAL A 68 -12.83 -17.07 13.17
CA VAL A 68 -12.94 -17.12 14.63
C VAL A 68 -12.09 -18.25 15.20
N LEU A 69 -11.14 -17.90 16.06
CA LEU A 69 -10.28 -18.86 16.77
C LEU A 69 -10.81 -19.11 18.19
N TYR A 70 -11.45 -20.26 18.38
CA TYR A 70 -11.99 -20.69 19.67
C TYR A 70 -10.93 -21.40 20.52
N LEU A 71 -10.67 -20.84 21.70
CA LEU A 71 -9.80 -21.44 22.72
C LEU A 71 -10.67 -22.21 23.72
N TYR A 72 -10.71 -23.53 23.56
CA TYR A 72 -11.59 -24.39 24.34
C TYR A 72 -10.88 -25.01 25.56
N PHE A 73 -11.30 -24.57 26.75
CA PHE A 73 -10.84 -25.05 28.05
C PHE A 73 -11.94 -25.84 28.78
N PRO A 74 -12.08 -27.16 28.56
CA PRO A 74 -13.08 -28.02 29.21
C PRO A 74 -13.09 -27.95 30.74
N THR A 75 -14.29 -28.09 31.30
CA THR A 75 -14.51 -28.30 32.75
C THR A 75 -14.79 -29.75 33.13
N ALA A 76 -14.87 -30.65 32.15
CA ALA A 76 -15.11 -32.08 32.30
C ALA A 76 -14.51 -32.80 31.08
N THR A 77 -14.14 -34.08 31.23
CA THR A 77 -13.66 -34.93 30.12
C THR A 77 -14.69 -34.96 29.00
N ASP A 78 -14.25 -34.66 27.78
CA ASP A 78 -15.09 -34.52 26.59
C ASP A 78 -14.65 -35.55 25.53
N SER A 79 -15.47 -36.59 25.35
CA SER A 79 -15.27 -37.62 24.33
C SER A 79 -15.85 -37.27 22.96
N ASP A 80 -16.53 -36.13 22.83
CA ASP A 80 -17.17 -35.68 21.59
C ASP A 80 -16.26 -34.70 20.82
N PHE A 81 -15.14 -34.26 21.42
CA PHE A 81 -14.05 -33.58 20.71
C PHE A 81 -13.49 -34.50 19.59
N PRO A 82 -13.20 -33.98 18.38
CA PRO A 82 -12.69 -34.80 17.27
C PRO A 82 -11.41 -35.55 17.62
N ASP A 83 -11.38 -36.84 17.27
CA ASP A 83 -10.23 -37.72 17.43
C ASP A 83 -9.44 -37.83 16.13
N ASP A 84 -8.10 -37.77 16.23
CA ASP A 84 -7.15 -37.84 15.11
C ASP A 84 -7.58 -36.97 13.90
N PRO A 85 -7.86 -35.67 14.09
CA PRO A 85 -8.50 -34.83 13.07
C PRO A 85 -7.68 -34.75 11.77
N GLY A 86 -6.35 -34.87 11.87
CA GLY A 86 -5.44 -34.92 10.73
C GLY A 86 -5.16 -36.29 10.13
N GLY A 87 -5.70 -37.39 10.69
CA GLY A 87 -5.44 -38.75 10.23
C GLY A 87 -3.99 -39.22 10.44
N TRP A 88 -3.31 -38.69 11.46
CA TRP A 88 -1.91 -38.95 11.80
C TRP A 88 -1.74 -40.19 12.69
N GLY A 89 -2.83 -40.83 13.11
CA GLY A 89 -2.83 -41.94 14.08
C GLY A 89 -2.58 -41.48 15.52
N ILE A 90 -2.78 -40.20 15.82
CA ILE A 90 -2.56 -39.61 17.15
C ILE A 90 -3.91 -39.23 17.73
N SER A 91 -4.28 -39.93 18.81
CA SER A 91 -5.55 -39.68 19.47
C SER A 91 -5.53 -38.31 20.18
N THR A 92 -6.54 -37.50 19.89
CA THR A 92 -6.79 -36.16 20.44
C THR A 92 -8.01 -36.14 21.35
N SER A 93 -8.81 -37.22 21.35
CA SER A 93 -10.03 -37.42 22.13
C SER A 93 -9.90 -38.64 23.07
N PRO A 94 -10.42 -38.60 24.31
CA PRO A 94 -11.14 -37.49 24.91
C PRO A 94 -10.24 -36.29 25.19
N LEU A 95 -10.83 -35.10 25.10
CA LEU A 95 -10.23 -33.88 25.61
C LEU A 95 -10.47 -33.82 27.12
N GLU A 96 -9.41 -33.97 27.91
CA GLU A 96 -9.48 -33.92 29.37
C GLU A 96 -9.66 -32.48 29.89
N PRO A 97 -10.20 -32.27 31.11
CA PRO A 97 -10.39 -30.94 31.70
C PRO A 97 -9.12 -30.08 31.67
N PHE A 98 -9.30 -28.76 31.74
CA PHE A 98 -8.20 -27.84 32.02
C PHE A 98 -8.25 -27.37 33.47
N ASP A 99 -7.36 -27.91 34.32
CA ASP A 99 -7.16 -27.41 35.68
C ASP A 99 -5.70 -27.09 35.98
N ILE A 100 -5.46 -25.97 36.68
CA ILE A 100 -4.11 -25.54 37.09
C ILE A 100 -3.56 -26.42 38.22
N ASN A 101 -4.42 -27.14 38.94
CA ASN A 101 -4.03 -28.07 39.99
C ASN A 101 -3.24 -29.28 39.45
N ASP A 102 -3.42 -29.62 38.18
CA ASP A 102 -2.67 -30.67 37.48
C ASP A 102 -1.32 -30.15 36.90
N LEU A 103 -1.11 -28.83 36.93
CA LEU A 103 0.06 -28.13 36.42
C LEU A 103 0.90 -27.57 37.59
N ASP A 104 0.87 -26.26 37.81
CA ASP A 104 1.43 -25.63 39.02
C ASP A 104 0.39 -24.72 39.71
N PRO A 105 -0.27 -25.19 40.79
CA PRO A 105 -1.22 -24.38 41.55
C PRO A 105 -0.57 -23.20 42.31
N GLY A 106 0.76 -23.10 42.32
CA GLY A 106 1.49 -21.98 42.91
C GLY A 106 1.47 -20.70 42.08
N VAL A 107 1.18 -20.77 40.76
CA VAL A 107 1.25 -19.59 39.87
C VAL A 107 -0.05 -18.78 39.78
N GLY A 108 -1.17 -19.32 40.29
CA GLY A 108 -2.46 -18.62 40.32
C GLY A 108 -3.65 -19.57 40.37
N SER A 109 -4.79 -19.11 39.85
CA SER A 109 -5.99 -19.92 39.64
C SER A 109 -6.20 -20.26 38.16
N THR A 110 -6.97 -21.32 37.90
CA THR A 110 -7.33 -21.80 36.55
C THR A 110 -7.92 -20.70 35.67
N THR A 111 -8.72 -19.79 36.23
CA THR A 111 -9.25 -18.63 35.50
C THR A 111 -8.18 -17.58 35.19
N GLN A 112 -7.22 -17.34 36.09
CA GLN A 112 -6.11 -16.42 35.80
C GLN A 112 -5.21 -16.95 34.69
N LEU A 113 -4.90 -18.26 34.69
CA LEU A 113 -4.09 -18.88 33.65
C LEU A 113 -4.80 -18.89 32.29
N ARG A 114 -6.08 -19.29 32.23
CA ARG A 114 -6.87 -19.21 30.98
C ARG A 114 -6.94 -17.80 30.40
N ASN A 115 -7.18 -16.80 31.24
CA ASN A 115 -7.20 -15.40 30.81
C ASN A 115 -5.81 -14.96 30.30
N ALA A 116 -4.73 -15.29 31.00
CA ALA A 116 -3.38 -14.93 30.57
C ALA A 116 -2.98 -15.62 29.24
N ILE A 117 -3.36 -16.89 29.06
CA ILE A 117 -3.22 -17.62 27.78
C ILE A 117 -4.03 -16.93 26.66
N THR A 118 -5.28 -16.56 26.94
CA THR A 118 -6.13 -15.89 25.95
C THR A 118 -5.57 -14.52 25.53
N GLU A 119 -5.05 -13.71 26.46
CA GLU A 119 -4.40 -12.44 26.10
C GLU A 119 -3.08 -12.65 25.33
N ARG A 120 -2.33 -13.74 25.57
CA ARG A 120 -1.17 -14.13 24.75
C ARG A 120 -1.59 -14.34 23.30
N VAL A 121 -2.56 -15.21 23.06
CA VAL A 121 -3.02 -15.56 21.70
C VAL A 121 -3.63 -14.35 20.98
N LYS A 122 -4.39 -13.50 21.69
CA LYS A 122 -4.88 -12.22 21.15
C LYS A 122 -3.76 -11.28 20.71
N THR A 123 -2.62 -11.29 21.41
CA THR A 123 -1.44 -10.49 21.05
C THR A 123 -0.80 -11.05 19.78
N ASP A 124 -0.58 -12.38 19.73
CA ASP A 124 0.03 -13.07 18.59
C ASP A 124 -0.79 -12.88 17.29
N TYR A 125 -2.13 -12.82 17.40
CA TYR A 125 -3.05 -12.59 16.28
C TYR A 125 -3.58 -11.15 16.16
N CYS A 126 -2.97 -10.16 16.83
CA CYS A 126 -3.52 -8.80 16.89
C CYS A 126 -3.67 -8.14 15.50
N GLU A 127 -2.72 -8.38 14.59
CA GLU A 127 -2.69 -7.71 13.27
C GLU A 127 -3.61 -8.33 12.20
N PHE A 128 -4.05 -9.58 12.37
CA PHE A 128 -4.85 -10.31 11.38
C PHE A 128 -6.36 -10.14 11.61
N ASP A 129 -7.21 -10.37 10.60
CA ASP A 129 -8.68 -10.38 10.77
C ASP A 129 -9.20 -11.70 11.37
N VAL A 130 -8.67 -12.03 12.55
CA VAL A 130 -9.10 -13.14 13.40
C VAL A 130 -9.74 -12.62 14.68
N ARG A 131 -10.81 -13.27 15.13
CA ARG A 131 -11.45 -13.02 16.43
C ARG A 131 -11.14 -14.17 17.39
N VAL A 132 -10.38 -13.90 18.45
CA VAL A 132 -9.99 -14.92 19.45
C VAL A 132 -11.03 -15.00 20.58
N VAL A 133 -11.62 -16.19 20.80
CA VAL A 133 -12.74 -16.40 21.73
C VAL A 133 -12.46 -17.53 22.73
N GLN A 134 -12.37 -17.21 24.02
CA GLN A 134 -12.27 -18.20 25.09
C GLN A 134 -13.63 -18.87 25.35
N THR A 135 -13.69 -20.20 25.35
CA THR A 135 -14.87 -21.00 25.73
C THR A 135 -14.54 -22.08 26.76
N ILE A 136 -15.54 -22.49 27.54
CA ILE A 136 -15.45 -23.58 28.53
C ILE A 136 -16.31 -24.81 28.16
N SER A 137 -17.09 -24.69 27.09
CA SER A 137 -17.83 -25.78 26.49
C SER A 137 -17.18 -26.10 25.17
N ALA A 138 -16.96 -27.38 24.90
CA ALA A 138 -16.93 -27.84 23.54
C ALA A 138 -18.29 -27.47 23.00
N ASN A 139 -18.27 -27.09 21.74
CA ASN A 139 -19.21 -27.74 20.88
C ASN A 139 -18.57 -27.77 19.49
N GLY A 140 -17.61 -28.69 19.31
CA GLY A 140 -17.29 -29.19 17.97
C GLY A 140 -18.51 -29.85 17.29
N THR A 141 -19.58 -30.10 18.06
CA THR A 141 -20.93 -30.37 17.56
C THR A 141 -21.94 -29.39 18.15
N THR A 142 -21.76 -28.09 17.91
CA THR A 142 -22.76 -27.08 18.26
C THR A 142 -24.12 -27.41 17.66
N ASP A 143 -25.14 -27.50 18.52
CA ASP A 143 -26.54 -27.31 18.13
C ASP A 143 -27.05 -26.02 18.80
N PRO A 144 -27.12 -24.88 18.08
CA PRO A 144 -26.69 -24.64 16.69
C PRO A 144 -25.23 -24.14 16.59
N PRO A 145 -24.52 -24.35 15.44
CA PRO A 145 -23.36 -23.59 14.91
C PRO A 145 -22.57 -22.61 15.80
N PRO A 146 -21.21 -22.46 15.78
CA PRO A 146 -20.70 -21.11 15.56
C PRO A 146 -21.40 -20.59 14.29
N SER A 147 -22.11 -19.47 14.41
CA SER A 147 -22.83 -18.88 13.26
C SER A 147 -21.91 -18.08 12.35
N ASP A 148 -20.63 -18.03 12.68
CA ASP A 148 -19.56 -17.40 11.92
C ASP A 148 -19.17 -18.28 10.72
N PRO A 149 -18.89 -17.70 9.54
CA PRO A 149 -18.73 -18.46 8.29
C PRO A 149 -17.41 -19.23 8.14
N ARG A 150 -16.42 -19.00 9.01
CA ARG A 150 -15.19 -19.80 9.10
C ARG A 150 -14.66 -19.74 10.53
N TRP A 151 -14.30 -20.88 11.09
CA TRP A 151 -13.85 -20.95 12.48
C TRP A 151 -12.95 -22.15 12.75
N GLN A 152 -12.15 -22.04 13.81
CA GLN A 152 -11.25 -23.10 14.26
C GLN A 152 -11.36 -23.29 15.76
N VAL A 153 -11.21 -24.53 16.24
CA VAL A 153 -11.30 -24.87 17.67
C VAL A 153 -10.00 -25.53 18.13
N ILE A 154 -9.32 -24.90 19.09
CA ILE A 154 -8.16 -25.48 19.77
C ILE A 154 -8.61 -26.03 21.13
N GLY A 155 -8.60 -27.35 21.28
CA GLY A 155 -8.90 -28.05 22.53
C GLY A 155 -7.68 -28.09 23.44
N ILE A 156 -7.81 -27.54 24.66
CA ILE A 156 -6.68 -27.39 25.59
C ILE A 156 -7.00 -28.08 26.92
N GLY A 157 -6.36 -29.21 27.19
CA GLY A 157 -6.48 -29.98 28.45
C GLY A 157 -5.22 -29.90 29.31
N SER A 158 -5.33 -30.14 30.62
CA SER A 158 -4.19 -30.25 31.55
C SER A 158 -3.52 -31.63 31.53
N ASP A 159 -3.99 -32.54 30.68
CA ASP A 159 -3.38 -33.84 30.42
C ASP A 159 -2.07 -33.75 29.61
N THR A 160 -1.40 -34.90 29.48
CA THR A 160 -0.03 -35.01 28.92
C THR A 160 0.02 -35.97 27.75
N ASN A 161 0.69 -35.57 26.68
CA ASN A 161 1.16 -36.47 25.62
C ASN A 161 2.68 -36.67 25.79
N PRO A 162 3.20 -37.90 25.79
CA PRO A 162 4.64 -38.16 26.02
C PRO A 162 5.55 -37.64 24.90
N ASP A 163 5.00 -37.44 23.69
CA ASP A 163 5.77 -37.19 22.47
C ASP A 163 5.45 -35.84 21.81
N LEU A 164 4.49 -35.06 22.33
CA LEU A 164 4.02 -33.79 21.73
C LEU A 164 3.53 -32.76 22.77
N PHE A 165 3.58 -31.47 22.41
CA PHE A 165 2.92 -30.36 23.13
C PHE A 165 1.57 -29.99 22.50
N GLY A 166 1.44 -30.14 21.19
CA GLY A 166 0.22 -29.92 20.44
C GLY A 166 0.25 -30.66 19.10
N ILE A 167 -0.88 -30.60 18.39
CA ILE A 167 -1.03 -31.04 17.00
C ILE A 167 -2.20 -30.31 16.34
N ALA A 168 -2.00 -29.90 15.10
CA ALA A 168 -3.01 -29.32 14.22
C ALA A 168 -3.65 -30.40 13.34
N GLN A 169 -4.88 -30.15 12.88
CA GLN A 169 -5.58 -31.06 11.97
C GLN A 169 -4.84 -31.18 10.65
N ALA A 170 -4.80 -30.10 9.89
CA ALA A 170 -4.26 -30.09 8.55
C ALA A 170 -3.84 -28.66 8.17
N PHE A 171 -3.27 -28.56 6.99
CA PHE A 171 -2.93 -27.31 6.37
C PHE A 171 -4.15 -26.81 5.58
N ASP A 172 -4.83 -25.77 6.07
CA ASP A 172 -5.94 -25.13 5.37
C ASP A 172 -5.40 -24.21 4.26
N ASP A 173 -5.48 -24.66 3.01
CA ASP A 173 -5.12 -23.89 1.81
C ASP A 173 -6.33 -23.21 1.13
N PHE A 174 -7.39 -22.92 1.91
CA PHE A 174 -8.75 -22.59 1.44
C PHE A 174 -9.39 -23.78 0.69
N ASP A 175 -9.46 -24.93 1.34
CA ASP A 175 -10.38 -25.97 0.89
C ASP A 175 -11.84 -25.62 1.25
N ASP A 176 -12.80 -26.45 0.82
CA ASP A 176 -14.24 -26.21 1.05
C ASP A 176 -14.67 -26.39 2.54
N ASN A 177 -13.74 -26.61 3.48
CA ASN A 177 -14.04 -26.91 4.88
C ASN A 177 -13.90 -25.67 5.78
N GLU A 178 -15.04 -25.07 6.13
CA GLU A 178 -15.13 -23.87 7.01
C GLU A 178 -14.69 -24.10 8.48
N MET A 179 -14.11 -25.27 8.83
CA MET A 179 -14.01 -25.80 10.20
C MET A 179 -12.72 -26.63 10.48
N ASP A 180 -11.77 -26.10 11.25
CA ASP A 180 -10.56 -26.83 11.66
C ASP A 180 -10.44 -27.08 13.17
N TYR A 181 -9.69 -28.11 13.53
CA TYR A 181 -9.40 -28.46 14.92
C TYR A 181 -7.89 -28.49 15.19
N ALA A 182 -7.51 -28.19 16.43
CA ALA A 182 -6.18 -28.46 16.95
C ALA A 182 -6.25 -28.87 18.42
N ARG A 183 -5.17 -29.47 18.93
CA ARG A 183 -5.08 -30.00 20.29
C ARG A 183 -3.81 -29.50 20.96
N VAL A 184 -3.90 -29.08 22.21
CA VAL A 184 -2.73 -28.70 23.05
C VAL A 184 -2.81 -29.42 24.39
N TRP A 185 -1.72 -30.09 24.77
CA TRP A 185 -1.55 -30.85 26.02
C TRP A 185 -0.73 -30.03 27.02
N ALA A 186 -1.40 -29.33 27.93
CA ALA A 186 -0.70 -28.43 28.86
C ALA A 186 0.16 -29.19 29.89
N GLY A 187 -0.18 -30.44 30.23
CA GLY A 187 0.61 -31.29 31.13
C GLY A 187 1.96 -31.75 30.53
N SER A 188 2.10 -31.73 29.20
CA SER A 188 3.39 -31.98 28.54
C SER A 188 4.46 -30.96 28.96
N PHE A 189 4.06 -29.73 29.32
CA PHE A 189 4.98 -28.70 29.84
C PHE A 189 5.39 -28.92 31.30
N GLU A 190 4.50 -29.44 32.15
CA GLU A 190 4.82 -29.81 33.53
C GLU A 190 5.87 -30.94 33.53
N SER A 191 5.56 -32.02 32.81
CA SER A 191 6.41 -33.20 32.74
C SER A 191 7.77 -32.95 32.08
N SER A 192 7.83 -32.05 31.08
CA SER A 192 9.08 -31.70 30.38
C SER A 192 9.90 -30.62 31.09
N PHE A 193 9.27 -29.59 31.67
CA PHE A 193 9.94 -28.36 32.11
C PHE A 193 9.60 -27.89 33.54
N GLY A 194 8.67 -28.58 34.22
CA GLY A 194 8.32 -28.35 35.63
C GLY A 194 9.28 -29.01 36.64
N GLY A 195 10.19 -29.87 36.17
CA GLY A 195 11.24 -30.50 36.99
C GLY A 195 12.30 -29.52 37.52
N SER A 196 13.09 -29.94 38.52
CA SER A 196 14.09 -29.09 39.19
C SER A 196 15.09 -28.46 38.21
N GLY A 197 15.08 -27.13 38.11
CA GLY A 197 15.95 -26.38 37.20
C GLY A 197 15.38 -26.17 35.79
N GLY A 198 14.17 -26.68 35.52
CA GLY A 198 13.45 -26.46 34.26
C GLY A 198 12.84 -25.06 34.15
N ALA A 199 12.45 -24.71 32.92
CA ALA A 199 11.94 -23.39 32.55
C ALA A 199 10.65 -22.98 33.29
N LEU A 200 9.87 -23.94 33.79
CA LEU A 200 8.60 -23.74 34.48
C LEU A 200 8.66 -24.23 35.94
N ASN A 201 9.85 -24.20 36.56
CA ASN A 201 10.05 -24.66 37.93
C ASN A 201 10.49 -23.53 38.89
N GLY A 202 10.07 -23.64 40.16
CA GLY A 202 10.54 -22.78 41.24
C GLY A 202 10.30 -21.29 40.96
N ALA A 203 11.35 -20.47 41.03
CA ALA A 203 11.23 -19.02 40.77
C ALA A 203 10.90 -18.66 39.32
N ASN A 204 11.13 -19.58 38.36
CA ASN A 204 10.78 -19.41 36.95
C ASN A 204 9.33 -19.84 36.66
N SER A 205 8.71 -20.61 37.55
CA SER A 205 7.28 -20.93 37.45
C SER A 205 6.45 -19.69 37.76
N THR A 206 6.00 -19.02 36.71
CA THR A 206 5.23 -17.77 36.81
C THR A 206 4.06 -17.80 35.83
N LEU A 207 2.98 -17.10 36.18
CA LEU A 207 1.77 -17.04 35.36
C LEU A 207 2.06 -16.64 33.90
N ALA A 208 2.97 -15.68 33.71
CA ALA A 208 3.36 -15.22 32.38
C ALA A 208 4.13 -16.29 31.57
N ARG A 209 5.05 -17.03 32.20
CA ARG A 209 5.83 -18.06 31.52
C ARG A 209 5.00 -19.30 31.16
N TRP A 210 4.05 -19.68 32.02
CA TRP A 210 3.04 -20.69 31.69
C TRP A 210 2.09 -20.23 30.57
N ALA A 211 1.67 -18.96 30.59
CA ALA A 211 0.84 -18.38 29.54
C ALA A 211 1.57 -18.27 28.19
N ASN A 212 2.86 -17.95 28.18
CA ASN A 212 3.70 -17.97 26.99
C ASN A 212 3.86 -19.38 26.42
N ALA A 213 4.18 -20.37 27.26
CA ALA A 213 4.39 -21.75 26.82
C ALA A 213 3.13 -22.38 26.22
N ILE A 214 1.99 -22.27 26.91
CA ILE A 214 0.71 -22.83 26.44
C ILE A 214 0.14 -21.95 25.32
N GLY A 215 0.08 -20.63 25.51
CA GLY A 215 -0.48 -19.68 24.54
C GLY A 215 0.29 -19.61 23.23
N GLY A 216 1.63 -19.56 23.27
CA GLY A 216 2.45 -19.61 22.06
C GLY A 216 2.34 -20.96 21.33
N THR A 217 2.04 -22.06 22.03
CA THR A 217 1.78 -23.35 21.38
C THR A 217 0.37 -23.40 20.78
N ILE A 218 -0.64 -22.83 21.44
CA ILE A 218 -1.96 -22.59 20.83
C ILE A 218 -1.83 -21.75 19.56
N SER A 219 -1.04 -20.67 19.59
CA SER A 219 -0.81 -19.82 18.43
C SER A 219 -0.06 -20.53 17.30
N HIS A 220 0.84 -21.45 17.63
CA HIS A 220 1.58 -22.32 16.70
C HIS A 220 0.67 -23.35 16.01
N GLU A 221 -0.13 -24.12 16.76
CA GLU A 221 -1.03 -25.11 16.14
C GLU A 221 -2.17 -24.44 15.35
N GLY A 222 -2.70 -23.31 15.84
CA GLY A 222 -3.60 -22.46 15.05
C GLY A 222 -2.92 -21.90 13.80
N GLY A 223 -1.62 -21.59 13.90
CA GLY A 223 -0.81 -21.15 12.76
C GLY A 223 -0.75 -22.20 11.68
N HIS A 224 -0.55 -23.48 12.02
CA HIS A 224 -0.60 -24.58 11.04
C HIS A 224 -1.96 -24.68 10.33
N ASN A 225 -3.06 -24.58 11.08
CA ASN A 225 -4.40 -24.51 10.51
C ASN A 225 -4.67 -23.20 9.73
N TYR A 226 -3.75 -22.22 9.69
CA TYR A 226 -3.84 -21.03 8.84
C TYR A 226 -2.70 -20.93 7.79
N GLY A 227 -1.88 -21.98 7.65
CA GLY A 227 -0.98 -22.17 6.52
C GLY A 227 0.52 -21.84 6.70
N PRO A 228 1.02 -21.34 7.84
CA PRO A 228 2.45 -21.52 8.14
C PRO A 228 2.85 -22.97 8.46
N ASP A 229 4.09 -23.33 8.13
CA ASP A 229 4.75 -24.56 8.59
C ASP A 229 6.10 -24.24 9.24
N HIS A 230 6.70 -25.19 9.94
CA HIS A 230 7.95 -24.99 10.68
C HIS A 230 9.12 -24.40 9.86
N PRO A 231 9.33 -24.75 8.57
CA PRO A 231 10.36 -24.10 7.75
C PRO A 231 10.13 -22.60 7.55
N ASP A 232 8.89 -22.12 7.64
CA ASP A 232 8.55 -20.70 7.54
C ASP A 232 8.99 -19.92 8.79
N ALA A 233 9.40 -20.59 9.86
CA ALA A 233 10.03 -19.98 11.03
C ALA A 233 11.44 -19.45 10.76
N ALA A 234 12.09 -19.85 9.65
CA ALA A 234 13.46 -19.46 9.37
C ALA A 234 13.59 -17.92 9.24
N PRO A 235 14.55 -17.29 9.95
CA PRO A 235 14.71 -15.84 9.93
C PRO A 235 15.20 -15.33 8.58
N VAL A 236 14.70 -14.15 8.20
CA VAL A 236 14.99 -13.48 6.92
C VAL A 236 15.54 -12.07 7.14
N GLY A 237 16.47 -11.64 6.29
CA GLY A 237 17.10 -10.32 6.42
C GLY A 237 17.83 -10.15 7.76
N SER A 238 17.48 -9.09 8.50
CA SER A 238 17.96 -8.76 9.84
C SER A 238 16.98 -9.16 10.97
N GLU A 239 16.06 -10.08 10.71
CA GLU A 239 15.18 -10.66 11.73
C GLU A 239 15.96 -11.38 12.85
N ASP A 240 15.34 -11.53 14.03
CA ASP A 240 15.97 -12.15 15.19
C ASP A 240 16.00 -13.70 15.14
N GLU A 241 16.48 -14.33 16.21
CA GLU A 241 16.82 -15.76 16.19
C GLU A 241 15.58 -16.66 16.03
N GLU A 242 15.68 -17.71 15.22
CA GLU A 242 14.58 -18.65 14.90
C GLU A 242 13.83 -19.17 16.15
N SER A 243 14.51 -19.32 17.28
CA SER A 243 13.91 -19.71 18.57
C SER A 243 12.79 -18.77 19.04
N ASN A 244 12.86 -17.50 18.67
CA ASN A 244 11.87 -16.47 19.00
C ASN A 244 10.63 -16.54 18.11
N HIS A 245 10.68 -17.29 17.00
CA HIS A 245 9.59 -17.38 16.03
C HIS A 245 8.63 -18.52 16.38
N LEU A 246 7.33 -18.25 16.48
CA LEU A 246 6.29 -19.17 16.94
C LEU A 246 6.36 -20.54 16.24
N MET A 247 6.54 -20.54 14.91
CA MET A 247 6.60 -21.76 14.10
C MET A 247 7.89 -22.59 14.29
N SER A 248 8.88 -22.16 15.07
CA SER A 248 10.06 -23.00 15.33
C SER A 248 9.79 -24.06 16.41
N THR A 249 10.71 -25.02 16.54
CA THR A 249 10.71 -26.05 17.61
C THR A 249 11.88 -25.83 18.57
N PRO A 250 11.83 -24.84 19.48
CA PRO A 250 12.98 -24.43 20.27
C PRO A 250 13.02 -25.13 21.65
N SER A 251 13.96 -24.72 22.51
CA SER A 251 14.12 -25.29 23.84
C SER A 251 12.95 -24.93 24.77
N GLY A 252 12.85 -25.62 25.90
CA GLY A 252 11.85 -25.32 26.93
C GLY A 252 11.96 -23.92 27.53
N GLU A 253 13.17 -23.33 27.55
CA GLU A 253 13.37 -21.97 28.02
C GLU A 253 12.80 -20.95 27.02
N ASP A 254 13.03 -21.16 25.74
CA ASP A 254 12.52 -20.29 24.67
C ASP A 254 10.99 -20.40 24.55
N ARG A 255 10.43 -21.60 24.71
CA ARG A 255 8.97 -21.81 24.77
C ARG A 255 8.32 -21.02 25.91
N ALA A 256 9.01 -20.77 27.02
CA ALA A 256 8.50 -19.97 28.14
C ALA A 256 8.63 -18.44 27.92
N GLN A 257 9.27 -18.01 26.82
CA GLN A 257 9.48 -16.60 26.48
C GLN A 257 8.43 -16.05 25.49
N ASP A 258 8.50 -14.74 25.26
CA ASP A 258 7.65 -14.02 24.32
C ASP A 258 8.09 -14.27 22.86
N ARG A 259 7.30 -15.05 22.13
CA ARG A 259 7.55 -15.47 20.73
C ARG A 259 6.51 -14.88 19.79
N HIS A 260 6.89 -14.55 18.56
CA HIS A 260 6.04 -13.93 17.53
C HIS A 260 6.08 -14.72 16.23
N PHE A 261 5.18 -14.46 15.27
CA PHE A 261 5.37 -15.01 13.92
C PHE A 261 6.59 -14.36 13.25
N SER A 262 7.37 -15.16 12.51
CA SER A 262 8.41 -14.64 11.63
C SER A 262 7.80 -13.82 10.50
N ASN A 263 8.59 -12.98 9.84
CA ASN A 263 8.20 -12.19 8.68
C ASN A 263 7.58 -13.08 7.56
N THR A 264 8.16 -14.26 7.31
CA THR A 264 7.62 -15.23 6.35
C THR A 264 6.28 -15.82 6.82
N SER A 265 6.18 -16.23 8.09
CA SER A 265 4.93 -16.75 8.65
C SER A 265 3.83 -15.68 8.67
N PHE A 266 4.19 -14.43 8.96
CA PHE A 266 3.29 -13.28 8.98
C PHE A 266 2.72 -13.00 7.60
N GLU A 267 3.54 -12.98 6.53
CA GLU A 267 3.09 -12.79 5.15
C GLU A 267 2.05 -13.85 4.72
N ILE A 268 2.27 -15.11 5.09
CA ILE A 268 1.35 -16.21 4.79
C ILE A 268 0.03 -16.04 5.56
N LEU A 269 0.10 -15.72 6.86
CA LEU A 269 -1.08 -15.42 7.68
C LEU A 269 -1.82 -14.18 7.17
N ALA A 270 -1.12 -13.13 6.77
CA ALA A 270 -1.70 -11.91 6.24
C ALA A 270 -2.48 -12.16 4.94
N ARG A 271 -1.98 -13.06 4.07
CA ARG A 271 -2.73 -13.54 2.90
C ARG A 271 -3.96 -14.35 3.31
N ASN A 272 -3.79 -15.30 4.22
CA ASN A 272 -4.81 -16.32 4.47
C ASN A 272 -5.92 -15.87 5.43
N LEU A 273 -5.63 -14.92 6.30
CA LEU A 273 -6.56 -14.34 7.27
C LEU A 273 -7.02 -12.92 6.90
N GLY A 274 -6.26 -12.22 6.06
CA GLY A 274 -6.37 -10.77 5.91
C GLY A 274 -5.78 -10.02 7.11
N LEU A 275 -5.53 -8.73 6.93
CA LEU A 275 -5.12 -7.82 7.99
C LEU A 275 -6.33 -7.08 8.58
N TYR A 276 -6.34 -6.88 9.90
CA TYR A 276 -7.44 -6.20 10.58
C TYR A 276 -7.55 -4.73 10.18
N GLU A 277 -6.43 -4.01 10.22
CA GLU A 277 -6.37 -2.63 9.72
C GLU A 277 -6.00 -2.66 8.25
N GLN A 278 -6.83 -2.06 7.39
CA GLN A 278 -6.62 -2.03 5.95
C GLN A 278 -5.80 -0.80 5.52
N THR A 279 -5.90 0.30 6.27
CA THR A 279 -5.09 1.52 6.07
C THR A 279 -4.75 2.14 7.42
N VAL A 280 -3.46 2.34 7.68
CA VAL A 280 -2.93 3.04 8.85
C VAL A 280 -2.20 4.28 8.37
N SER A 281 -2.60 5.47 8.84
CA SER A 281 -2.04 6.73 8.32
C SER A 281 -1.75 7.75 9.39
N ASN A 282 -0.63 8.46 9.22
CA ASN A 282 -0.28 9.66 9.94
C ASN A 282 -0.08 10.84 9.00
N TRP A 283 -0.25 12.04 9.55
CA TRP A 283 -0.06 13.30 8.86
C TRP A 283 0.64 14.32 9.75
N ASP A 284 1.59 15.04 9.16
CA ASP A 284 2.07 16.31 9.71
C ASP A 284 1.27 17.45 9.09
N PHE A 285 0.57 18.22 9.92
CA PHE A 285 -0.22 19.39 9.51
C PHE A 285 0.24 20.64 10.24
N ILE A 286 0.01 21.80 9.62
CA ILE A 286 0.21 23.12 10.22
C ILE A 286 -1.17 23.77 10.40
N ASN A 287 -1.44 24.39 11.54
CA ASN A 287 -2.62 25.26 11.69
C ASN A 287 -2.41 26.56 10.89
N PRO A 288 -3.11 26.79 9.78
CA PRO A 288 -2.84 27.92 8.89
C PRO A 288 -3.52 29.22 9.34
N ASN A 289 -4.22 29.22 10.47
CA ASN A 289 -4.95 30.37 11.01
C ASN A 289 -4.06 31.25 11.91
N ASP A 290 -4.45 32.51 12.11
CA ASP A 290 -3.80 33.47 13.01
C ASP A 290 -4.22 33.31 14.49
N SER A 291 -4.92 32.23 14.79
CA SER A 291 -5.54 31.94 16.09
C SER A 291 -5.43 30.46 16.45
N THR A 292 -5.45 30.17 17.75
CA THR A 292 -5.40 28.82 18.29
C THR A 292 -6.66 28.02 17.96
N ALA A 293 -6.49 26.80 17.43
CA ALA A 293 -7.57 25.83 17.28
C ALA A 293 -7.72 24.98 18.57
N ASP A 294 -8.95 24.58 18.89
CA ASP A 294 -9.31 23.70 20.03
C ASP A 294 -9.99 22.38 19.61
N GLY A 295 -10.03 22.10 18.31
CA GLY A 295 -10.48 20.83 17.76
C GLY A 295 -10.02 20.64 16.32
N PHE A 296 -9.89 19.38 15.90
CA PHE A 296 -9.50 18.99 14.56
C PHE A 296 -10.25 17.73 14.10
N ARG A 297 -10.56 17.68 12.81
CA ARG A 297 -11.30 16.58 12.16
C ARG A 297 -10.71 16.26 10.80
N ILE A 298 -10.79 15.00 10.41
CA ILE A 298 -10.52 14.52 9.05
C ILE A 298 -11.81 13.89 8.52
N THR A 299 -12.19 14.28 7.30
CA THR A 299 -13.27 13.66 6.55
C THR A 299 -12.68 12.61 5.61
N VAL A 300 -13.18 11.39 5.67
CA VAL A 300 -12.76 10.27 4.82
C VAL A 300 -13.94 9.68 4.06
N LEU A 301 -13.64 9.07 2.91
CA LEU A 301 -14.59 8.39 2.04
C LEU A 301 -14.26 6.90 2.00
N VAL A 302 -15.25 6.05 2.27
CA VAL A 302 -15.13 4.59 2.26
C VAL A 302 -16.09 4.05 1.19
N ARG A 303 -15.69 3.03 0.45
CA ARG A 303 -16.59 2.40 -0.53
C ARG A 303 -17.68 1.65 0.24
N PRO A 304 -18.97 1.71 -0.16
CA PRO A 304 -20.04 1.00 0.55
C PRO A 304 -19.85 -0.53 0.64
N ALA A 305 -19.06 -1.10 -0.29
CA ALA A 305 -18.69 -2.51 -0.28
C ALA A 305 -17.69 -2.89 0.83
N ASP A 306 -16.86 -1.93 1.27
CA ASP A 306 -15.84 -2.13 2.31
C ASP A 306 -16.44 -2.01 3.72
N GLY A 307 -17.69 -1.53 3.83
CA GLY A 307 -18.46 -1.46 5.07
C GLY A 307 -18.23 -0.19 5.90
N THR A 308 -18.54 -0.28 7.21
CA THR A 308 -18.37 0.85 8.14
C THR A 308 -16.98 0.78 8.77
N PRO A 309 -16.14 1.84 8.67
CA PRO A 309 -14.83 1.87 9.29
C PRO A 309 -14.94 1.81 10.82
N THR A 310 -14.15 0.95 11.44
CA THR A 310 -13.94 0.94 12.89
C THR A 310 -12.51 1.39 13.22
N LYS A 311 -12.33 1.90 14.44
CA LYS A 311 -11.05 2.44 14.92
C LYS A 311 -10.09 1.27 15.23
N GLY A 312 -8.92 1.28 14.61
CA GLY A 312 -7.79 0.44 14.99
C GLY A 312 -6.78 1.21 15.85
N SER A 313 -5.53 1.20 15.41
CA SER A 313 -4.40 1.90 16.00
C SER A 313 -4.57 3.43 15.95
N MET A 314 -3.83 4.12 16.82
CA MET A 314 -3.84 5.58 16.91
C MET A 314 -2.46 6.11 17.34
N TYR A 315 -2.03 7.22 16.74
CA TYR A 315 -0.86 7.95 17.20
C TYR A 315 -1.14 8.60 18.57
N THR A 316 -0.34 8.25 19.57
CA THR A 316 -0.45 8.76 20.95
C THR A 316 0.79 9.52 21.42
N GLY A 317 1.83 9.61 20.59
CA GLY A 317 3.11 10.25 20.89
C GLY A 317 3.06 11.76 21.16
N GLY A 318 4.22 12.33 21.53
CA GLY A 318 4.36 13.70 22.03
C GLY A 318 3.96 14.82 21.07
N LEU A 319 3.88 14.53 19.76
CA LEU A 319 3.58 15.51 18.71
C LEU A 319 2.08 15.75 18.48
N SER A 320 1.20 15.02 19.18
CA SER A 320 -0.27 15.14 19.07
C SER A 320 -0.89 15.75 20.34
N PRO A 321 -1.78 16.76 20.23
CA PRO A 321 -2.56 17.29 21.35
C PRO A 321 -3.71 16.38 21.82
N TRP A 322 -3.94 15.24 21.16
CA TRP A 322 -5.06 14.32 21.39
C TRP A 322 -4.62 12.88 21.66
N GLY A 323 -5.32 12.20 22.56
CA GLY A 323 -5.07 10.81 22.95
C GLY A 323 -6.14 9.80 22.51
N ASP A 324 -7.23 10.24 21.88
CA ASP A 324 -8.29 9.34 21.39
C ASP A 324 -8.98 9.90 20.12
N VAL A 325 -9.70 9.06 19.36
CA VAL A 325 -10.53 9.47 18.20
C VAL A 325 -11.92 8.85 18.28
N SER A 326 -12.92 9.61 17.82
CA SER A 326 -14.27 9.11 17.56
C SER A 326 -14.60 9.19 16.07
N ILE A 327 -15.18 8.11 15.52
CA ILE A 327 -15.61 8.02 14.12
C ILE A 327 -17.13 8.12 14.05
N SER A 328 -17.65 8.92 13.13
CA SER A 328 -19.10 9.05 12.89
C SER A 328 -19.43 9.18 11.41
N GLY A 329 -20.47 8.49 10.93
CA GLY A 329 -20.96 8.62 9.56
C GLY A 329 -21.63 9.98 9.31
N ASP A 330 -21.42 10.52 8.11
CA ASP A 330 -21.89 11.83 7.63
C ASP A 330 -22.56 11.72 6.24
N GLY A 331 -23.34 10.66 6.03
CA GLY A 331 -24.04 10.41 4.76
C GLY A 331 -23.10 9.89 3.67
N SER A 332 -23.31 10.32 2.43
CA SER A 332 -22.56 9.84 1.26
C SER A 332 -22.35 10.93 0.21
N GLU A 333 -21.37 10.74 -0.67
CA GLU A 333 -21.11 11.62 -1.82
C GLU A 333 -20.59 10.86 -3.05
N THR A 334 -20.80 11.44 -4.23
CA THR A 334 -20.19 10.96 -5.47
C THR A 334 -18.83 11.65 -5.65
N PHE A 335 -17.74 10.90 -5.54
CA PHE A 335 -16.37 11.40 -5.72
C PHE A 335 -15.72 10.78 -6.95
N LYS A 336 -15.19 11.61 -7.86
CA LYS A 336 -14.59 11.27 -9.18
C LYS A 336 -15.43 10.40 -10.15
N GLY A 337 -16.62 9.97 -9.75
CA GLY A 337 -17.54 9.16 -10.56
C GLY A 337 -18.26 8.07 -9.76
N ASP A 338 -17.65 7.66 -8.64
CA ASP A 338 -18.14 6.56 -7.79
C ASP A 338 -18.80 7.10 -6.52
N ASN A 339 -19.66 6.31 -5.91
CA ASN A 339 -20.34 6.68 -4.66
C ASN A 339 -19.58 6.14 -3.45
N TYR A 340 -19.37 7.00 -2.46
CA TYR A 340 -18.70 6.68 -1.21
C TYR A 340 -19.58 7.07 -0.03
N ASP A 341 -19.54 6.27 1.03
CA ASP A 341 -20.04 6.66 2.34
C ASP A 341 -19.00 7.55 3.02
N ARG A 342 -19.45 8.66 3.60
CA ARG A 342 -18.60 9.68 4.20
C ARG A 342 -18.55 9.51 5.71
N PHE A 343 -17.35 9.55 6.28
CA PHE A 343 -17.12 9.45 7.71
C PHE A 343 -16.24 10.60 8.20
N ILE A 344 -16.51 11.05 9.42
CA ILE A 344 -15.75 12.09 10.11
C ILE A 344 -14.99 11.43 11.26
N ILE A 345 -13.67 11.57 11.22
CA ILE A 345 -12.75 11.21 12.29
C ILE A 345 -12.52 12.48 13.10
N THR A 346 -13.01 12.53 14.33
CA THR A 346 -12.77 13.65 15.26
C THR A 346 -11.69 13.25 16.25
N PHE A 347 -10.66 14.07 16.41
CA PHE A 347 -9.62 13.88 17.42
C PHE A 347 -10.10 14.45 18.76
N THR A 348 -9.88 13.67 19.83
CA THR A 348 -10.53 13.81 21.15
C THR A 348 -9.57 13.46 22.28
N ALA A 349 -10.04 13.53 23.54
CA ALA A 349 -9.23 13.31 24.74
C ALA A 349 -7.94 14.16 24.74
N ALA A 350 -8.10 15.46 24.96
CA ALA A 350 -7.01 16.43 25.08
C ALA A 350 -5.92 15.94 26.05
N LYS A 351 -4.64 16.02 25.62
CA LYS A 351 -3.48 15.57 26.39
C LYS A 351 -2.28 16.52 26.24
N SER A 352 -1.36 16.44 27.21
CA SER A 352 -0.04 17.08 27.15
C SER A 352 0.75 16.64 25.91
N TRP A 353 1.39 17.60 25.25
CA TRP A 353 2.10 17.45 23.98
C TRP A 353 3.15 18.56 23.83
N ASP A 354 4.06 18.44 22.88
CA ASP A 354 5.33 19.18 22.90
C ASP A 354 5.20 20.68 22.53
N ASN A 355 4.23 21.06 21.68
CA ASN A 355 4.17 22.41 21.08
C ASN A 355 3.00 23.29 21.57
N GLY A 356 2.22 22.88 22.57
CA GLY A 356 1.03 23.65 22.98
C GLY A 356 0.39 23.24 24.30
N ALA A 357 -0.81 23.76 24.54
CA ALA A 357 -1.67 23.32 25.63
C ALA A 357 -2.51 22.10 25.21
N ASP A 358 -2.97 21.31 26.18
CA ASP A 358 -3.76 20.10 25.95
C ASP A 358 -4.97 20.36 25.04
N GLY A 359 -5.05 19.61 23.92
CA GLY A 359 -6.12 19.75 22.93
C GLY A 359 -6.09 21.04 22.10
N GLN A 360 -5.03 21.87 22.19
CA GLN A 360 -4.94 23.18 21.52
C GLN A 360 -3.73 23.28 20.60
N ILE A 361 -3.95 23.71 19.35
CA ILE A 361 -2.88 23.96 18.36
C ILE A 361 -2.71 25.48 18.15
N PRO A 362 -1.57 26.08 18.54
CA PRO A 362 -1.30 27.50 18.31
C PRO A 362 -1.31 27.91 16.83
N ALA A 363 -1.34 29.22 16.58
CA ALA A 363 -1.34 29.81 15.25
C ALA A 363 -0.01 29.54 14.51
N GLY A 364 -0.08 28.94 13.32
CA GLY A 364 1.10 28.58 12.53
C GLY A 364 1.93 27.43 13.12
N GLU A 365 1.40 26.67 14.07
CA GLU A 365 2.09 25.55 14.71
C GLU A 365 1.92 24.24 13.93
N GLU A 366 2.97 23.42 13.91
CA GLU A 366 2.97 22.06 13.35
C GLU A 366 2.56 21.04 14.43
N PHE A 367 1.73 20.09 14.03
CA PHE A 367 1.26 18.99 14.88
C PHE A 367 1.10 17.71 14.07
N HIS A 368 1.23 16.58 14.75
CA HIS A 368 1.13 15.26 14.17
C HIS A 368 -0.15 14.57 14.63
N VAL A 369 -0.81 13.86 13.74
CA VAL A 369 -2.02 13.07 14.02
C VAL A 369 -1.99 11.78 13.23
N GLY A 370 -2.61 10.72 13.76
CA GLY A 370 -2.59 9.41 13.14
C GLY A 370 -3.69 8.48 13.61
N VAL A 371 -4.23 7.69 12.68
CA VAL A 371 -5.26 6.68 12.92
C VAL A 371 -5.16 5.56 11.88
N GLY A 372 -5.38 4.32 12.32
CA GLY A 372 -5.65 3.20 11.42
C GLY A 372 -7.10 2.75 11.48
N LEU A 373 -7.61 2.28 10.34
CA LEU A 373 -9.00 1.91 10.11
C LEU A 373 -9.10 0.51 9.49
N THR A 374 -10.20 -0.17 9.79
CA THR A 374 -10.53 -1.50 9.26
C THR A 374 -10.99 -1.52 7.79
N THR A 375 -10.93 -0.39 7.09
CA THR A 375 -11.29 -0.26 5.66
C THR A 375 -10.23 0.56 4.93
N ASP A 376 -10.08 0.35 3.63
CA ASP A 376 -9.43 1.33 2.75
C ASP A 376 -10.29 2.61 2.73
N TYR A 377 -9.66 3.77 2.57
CA TYR A 377 -10.34 5.06 2.60
C TYR A 377 -9.58 6.17 1.87
N ILE A 378 -10.33 7.10 1.29
CA ILE A 378 -9.79 8.29 0.64
C ILE A 378 -9.92 9.48 1.59
N VAL A 379 -8.80 10.13 1.94
CA VAL A 379 -8.80 11.41 2.67
C VAL A 379 -9.42 12.50 1.80
N ARG A 380 -10.54 13.09 2.24
CA ARG A 380 -11.35 14.03 1.45
C ARG A 380 -11.21 15.48 1.90
N ASP A 381 -11.14 15.73 3.20
CA ASP A 381 -11.08 17.08 3.75
C ASP A 381 -10.55 17.10 5.19
N VAL A 382 -10.18 18.27 5.71
CA VAL A 382 -9.86 18.50 7.12
C VAL A 382 -10.52 19.78 7.65
N GLU A 383 -10.84 19.80 8.94
CA GLU A 383 -11.48 20.96 9.59
C GLU A 383 -10.78 21.27 10.93
N PHE A 384 -10.48 22.55 11.14
CA PHE A 384 -10.11 23.09 12.45
C PHE A 384 -11.30 23.79 13.08
N THR A 385 -11.45 23.68 14.40
CA THR A 385 -12.45 24.44 15.16
C THR A 385 -11.82 25.33 16.22
N ALA A 386 -12.47 26.44 16.53
CA ALA A 386 -12.21 27.26 17.70
C ALA A 386 -13.55 27.56 18.42
N GLY A 387 -13.67 27.22 19.70
CA GLY A 387 -14.93 27.30 20.44
C GLY A 387 -16.04 26.42 19.84
N GLY A 388 -15.67 25.33 19.16
CA GLY A 388 -16.59 24.47 18.41
C GLY A 388 -17.14 25.06 17.10
N SER A 389 -16.65 26.23 16.66
CA SER A 389 -16.99 26.80 15.35
C SER A 389 -15.86 26.52 14.33
N PRO A 390 -16.17 26.12 13.08
CA PRO A 390 -15.15 25.94 12.04
C PRO A 390 -14.35 27.21 11.76
N MET A 391 -13.05 27.05 11.50
CA MET A 391 -12.12 28.15 11.17
C MET A 391 -12.06 28.42 9.65
N GLU A 392 -11.53 29.59 9.25
CA GLU A 392 -11.51 30.02 7.84
C GLU A 392 -10.53 29.20 6.98
N LEU A 393 -9.35 28.90 7.52
CA LEU A 393 -8.26 28.27 6.77
C LEU A 393 -7.99 26.84 7.23
N LYS A 394 -7.63 26.00 6.27
CA LYS A 394 -7.24 24.60 6.41
C LYS A 394 -6.13 24.28 5.39
N PRO A 395 -5.17 23.40 5.70
CA PRO A 395 -4.26 22.86 4.69
C PRO A 395 -5.08 21.98 3.73
N ARG A 396 -4.67 21.94 2.46
CA ARG A 396 -5.26 21.01 1.50
C ARG A 396 -4.67 19.62 1.71
N VAL A 397 -5.48 18.60 1.49
CA VAL A 397 -5.10 17.19 1.57
C VAL A 397 -5.10 16.57 0.18
N VAL A 398 -4.47 15.40 0.08
CA VAL A 398 -4.57 14.50 -1.08
C VAL A 398 -5.17 13.19 -0.58
N GLY A 399 -6.16 12.68 -1.30
CA GLY A 399 -6.66 11.34 -1.09
C GLY A 399 -5.72 10.32 -1.71
N TYR A 400 -5.66 9.11 -1.17
CA TYR A 400 -4.90 7.98 -1.70
C TYR A 400 -5.69 6.69 -1.45
N THR A 401 -5.56 5.70 -2.33
CA THR A 401 -6.26 4.40 -2.24
C THR A 401 -5.60 3.38 -3.16
N THR A 402 -5.75 2.09 -2.84
CA THR A 402 -5.41 0.94 -3.70
C THR A 402 -6.64 0.32 -4.37
N GLY A 403 -7.82 0.95 -4.27
CA GLY A 403 -9.02 0.50 -4.97
C GLY A 403 -8.89 0.58 -6.49
N GLY A 404 -8.99 -0.56 -7.19
CA GLY A 404 -8.80 -0.61 -8.65
C GLY A 404 -7.35 -0.39 -9.11
N SER A 405 -6.40 -0.64 -8.21
CA SER A 405 -4.95 -0.48 -8.32
C SER A 405 -4.25 -1.28 -9.42
N PHE A 406 -4.88 -2.30 -10.02
CA PHE A 406 -4.25 -3.03 -11.12
C PHE A 406 -4.60 -2.47 -12.51
N ASP A 407 -3.60 -2.35 -13.38
CA ASP A 407 -3.79 -2.24 -14.83
C ASP A 407 -3.76 -3.64 -15.47
N PRO A 408 -4.93 -4.18 -15.91
CA PRO A 408 -5.01 -5.51 -16.52
C PRO A 408 -4.29 -5.62 -17.87
N ALA A 409 -3.75 -4.53 -18.42
CA ALA A 409 -2.94 -4.58 -19.65
C ALA A 409 -1.42 -4.71 -19.38
N THR A 410 -0.96 -4.46 -18.16
CA THR A 410 0.48 -4.41 -17.83
C THR A 410 0.85 -5.15 -16.54
N GLY A 411 -0.12 -5.58 -15.73
CA GLY A 411 0.12 -6.08 -14.38
C GLY A 411 0.55 -4.99 -13.40
N GLY A 412 0.65 -3.73 -13.83
CA GLY A 412 1.08 -2.62 -12.99
C GLY A 412 0.11 -2.40 -11.83
N PHE A 413 0.65 -2.36 -10.61
CA PHE A 413 -0.06 -2.04 -9.38
C PHE A 413 0.26 -0.60 -8.97
N HIS A 414 -0.75 0.24 -8.83
CA HIS A 414 -0.62 1.67 -8.55
C HIS A 414 -1.44 2.13 -7.35
N VAL A 415 -0.91 3.14 -6.65
CA VAL A 415 -1.65 3.94 -5.67
C VAL A 415 -2.23 5.15 -6.41
N THR A 416 -3.55 5.32 -6.35
CA THR A 416 -4.23 6.45 -6.99
C THR A 416 -4.30 7.63 -6.03
N PHE A 417 -3.51 8.68 -6.30
CA PHE A 417 -3.58 9.94 -5.59
C PHE A 417 -4.68 10.83 -6.18
N SER A 418 -5.47 11.49 -5.34
CA SER A 418 -6.63 12.30 -5.73
C SER A 418 -6.57 13.69 -5.11
N ASN A 419 -6.60 14.74 -5.94
CA ASN A 419 -6.81 16.12 -5.50
C ASN A 419 -8.31 16.30 -5.20
N PRO A 420 -8.71 16.58 -3.95
CA PRO A 420 -10.14 16.69 -3.62
C PRO A 420 -10.80 17.91 -4.24
N ASP A 421 -10.04 19.01 -4.38
CA ASP A 421 -10.53 20.33 -4.78
C ASP A 421 -9.68 20.89 -5.94
N PRO A 422 -9.71 20.26 -7.13
CA PRO A 422 -8.82 20.55 -8.27
C PRO A 422 -8.98 21.97 -8.85
N GLU A 423 -10.14 22.60 -8.63
CA GLU A 423 -10.39 23.99 -9.02
C GLU A 423 -9.50 25.02 -8.28
N ASN A 424 -8.94 24.63 -7.13
CA ASN A 424 -7.99 25.44 -6.37
C ASN A 424 -6.54 25.27 -6.85
N GLY A 425 -6.33 24.56 -7.96
CA GLY A 425 -5.01 24.34 -8.58
C GLY A 425 -4.38 22.99 -8.21
N PRO A 426 -3.28 22.62 -8.88
CA PRO A 426 -2.60 21.34 -8.66
C PRO A 426 -1.90 21.28 -7.31
N LEU A 427 -1.79 20.08 -6.77
CA LEU A 427 -0.92 19.75 -5.64
C LEU A 427 0.37 19.11 -6.15
N ILE A 428 1.46 19.22 -5.39
CA ILE A 428 2.74 18.56 -5.72
C ILE A 428 3.05 17.55 -4.61
N LEU A 429 3.25 16.30 -5.00
CA LEU A 429 3.86 15.28 -4.15
C LEU A 429 5.37 15.25 -4.44
N SER A 430 6.19 15.29 -3.41
CA SER A 430 7.65 15.12 -3.48
C SER A 430 8.13 14.15 -2.40
N ASP A 431 9.42 13.81 -2.43
CA ASP A 431 10.07 12.97 -1.43
C ASP A 431 9.40 11.57 -1.32
N PHE A 432 8.94 11.03 -2.46
CA PHE A 432 8.07 9.85 -2.51
C PHE A 432 8.86 8.54 -2.36
N VAL A 433 8.71 7.89 -1.19
CA VAL A 433 9.39 6.62 -0.88
C VAL A 433 8.35 5.55 -0.56
N VAL A 434 8.53 4.38 -1.16
CA VAL A 434 7.71 3.18 -0.96
C VAL A 434 8.57 2.09 -0.32
N ARG A 435 8.08 1.47 0.76
CA ARG A 435 8.73 0.31 1.40
C ARG A 435 7.74 -0.84 1.46
N TYR A 436 8.17 -2.02 1.05
CA TYR A 436 7.39 -3.24 1.21
C TYR A 436 7.75 -3.84 2.57
N LEU A 437 6.81 -3.86 3.51
CA LEU A 437 7.08 -4.32 4.87
C LEU A 437 6.43 -5.69 5.11
N PRO A 438 7.11 -6.61 5.82
CA PRO A 438 6.57 -7.92 6.18
C PRO A 438 5.42 -7.87 7.18
N ARG A 439 5.33 -6.79 7.98
CA ARG A 439 4.36 -6.61 9.07
C ARG A 439 4.12 -5.13 9.35
N THR A 440 3.11 -4.78 10.14
CA THR A 440 2.76 -3.37 10.38
C THR A 440 3.78 -2.71 11.31
N VAL A 441 4.29 -1.54 10.92
CA VAL A 441 5.06 -0.65 11.80
C VAL A 441 4.11 0.04 12.78
N ASP A 442 4.51 0.18 14.04
CA ASP A 442 3.75 0.91 15.05
C ASP A 442 3.49 2.34 14.58
N ILE A 443 2.22 2.73 14.58
CA ILE A 443 1.75 4.06 14.20
C ILE A 443 2.47 5.19 14.96
N ASN A 444 3.00 4.94 16.15
CA ASN A 444 3.77 5.91 16.93
C ASN A 444 5.19 6.15 16.38
N GLU A 445 5.71 5.24 15.56
CA GLU A 445 7.02 5.33 14.90
C GLU A 445 6.91 5.81 13.43
N MET A 446 5.69 5.94 12.88
CA MET A 446 5.39 6.59 11.60
C MET A 446 5.50 8.13 11.69
N VAL A 447 6.70 8.61 12.01
CA VAL A 447 7.04 10.03 12.20
C VAL A 447 8.32 10.40 11.42
N PRO A 448 8.60 11.69 11.18
CA PRO A 448 9.86 12.12 10.57
C PRO A 448 11.11 11.53 11.25
N GLY A 449 11.78 10.59 10.58
CA GLY A 449 12.98 9.93 11.11
C GLY A 449 12.73 8.90 12.23
N GLY A 450 11.50 8.39 12.36
CA GLY A 450 11.18 7.29 13.26
C GLY A 450 11.87 5.98 12.87
N GLU A 451 12.01 5.06 13.85
CA GLU A 451 12.64 3.77 13.64
C GLU A 451 11.59 2.73 13.24
N LEU A 452 11.71 2.10 12.07
CA LEU A 452 10.75 1.08 11.61
C LEU A 452 10.73 -0.10 12.60
N LYS A 453 9.67 -0.17 13.41
CA LYS A 453 9.46 -1.18 14.46
C LYS A 453 8.00 -1.58 14.53
N GLY A 454 7.74 -2.83 14.91
CA GLY A 454 6.39 -3.31 15.21
C GLY A 454 5.89 -2.79 16.56
N PHE A 455 4.63 -3.09 16.87
CA PHE A 455 4.00 -2.80 18.17
C PHE A 455 4.71 -3.51 19.35
N ASP A 456 5.44 -4.58 19.06
CA ASP A 456 6.32 -5.33 19.96
C ASP A 456 7.66 -4.62 20.25
N GLY A 457 7.94 -3.51 19.56
CA GLY A 457 9.18 -2.76 19.62
C GLY A 457 10.36 -3.41 18.88
N ARG A 458 10.17 -4.55 18.21
CA ARG A 458 11.20 -5.21 17.40
C ARG A 458 11.33 -4.50 16.04
N PRO A 459 12.54 -4.40 15.44
CA PRO A 459 12.72 -3.79 14.12
C PRO A 459 11.86 -4.44 13.02
N VAL A 460 11.53 -3.66 11.99
CA VAL A 460 10.88 -4.11 10.76
C VAL A 460 11.77 -3.72 9.59
N GLU A 461 12.45 -4.70 8.99
CA GLU A 461 13.23 -4.48 7.76
C GLU A 461 12.31 -4.60 6.54
N PRO A 462 12.34 -3.63 5.60
CA PRO A 462 11.61 -3.75 4.34
C PRO A 462 12.20 -4.85 3.44
N TRP A 463 11.33 -5.63 2.80
CA TRP A 463 11.72 -6.56 1.73
C TRP A 463 12.38 -5.85 0.54
N ALA A 464 11.85 -4.68 0.21
CA ALA A 464 12.39 -3.79 -0.83
C ALA A 464 11.97 -2.34 -0.56
N VAL A 465 12.70 -1.43 -1.20
CA VAL A 465 12.41 0.01 -1.20
C VAL A 465 12.35 0.48 -2.66
N ARG A 466 11.37 1.32 -2.99
CA ARG A 466 11.20 1.96 -4.30
C ARG A 466 10.99 3.46 -4.16
N GLY A 467 11.24 4.15 -5.26
CA GLY A 467 11.21 5.60 -5.33
C GLY A 467 12.45 6.26 -4.73
N THR A 468 12.52 7.58 -4.83
CA THR A 468 13.62 8.40 -4.30
C THR A 468 13.12 9.67 -3.62
N ASP A 469 13.97 10.31 -2.82
CA ASP A 469 13.74 11.65 -2.29
C ASP A 469 13.61 12.74 -3.38
N GLN A 470 13.88 12.41 -4.65
CA GLN A 470 13.79 13.31 -5.79
C GLN A 470 12.49 13.12 -6.61
N ASP A 471 11.77 12.02 -6.40
CA ASP A 471 10.58 11.70 -7.18
C ASP A 471 9.46 12.71 -6.88
N THR A 472 8.90 13.28 -7.94
CA THR A 472 7.95 14.39 -7.87
C THR A 472 6.78 14.17 -8.82
N PHE A 473 5.55 14.25 -8.31
CA PHE A 473 4.31 14.05 -9.06
C PHE A 473 3.40 15.28 -8.92
N THR A 474 2.74 15.69 -10.01
CA THR A 474 1.78 16.80 -10.00
C THR A 474 0.36 16.25 -10.03
N VAL A 475 -0.35 16.36 -8.91
CA VAL A 475 -1.72 15.85 -8.75
C VAL A 475 -2.71 16.96 -9.12
N VAL A 476 -3.11 16.97 -10.39
CA VAL A 476 -4.10 17.94 -10.91
C VAL A 476 -5.52 17.54 -10.46
N ASP A 477 -5.97 16.35 -10.86
CA ASP A 477 -7.29 15.79 -10.50
C ASP A 477 -7.13 14.42 -9.82
N THR A 478 -6.53 13.47 -10.55
CA THR A 478 -5.95 12.24 -10.00
C THR A 478 -4.58 11.98 -10.63
N THR A 479 -3.79 11.09 -10.01
CA THR A 479 -2.50 10.61 -10.53
C THR A 479 -2.25 9.20 -10.00
N ASP A 480 -2.15 8.24 -10.92
CA ASP A 480 -1.77 6.87 -10.58
C ASP A 480 -0.24 6.77 -10.53
N VAL A 481 0.31 6.37 -9.39
CA VAL A 481 1.74 6.10 -9.22
C VAL A 481 1.92 4.59 -9.13
N THR A 482 2.55 3.98 -10.13
CA THR A 482 2.87 2.55 -10.12
C THR A 482 3.90 2.26 -9.03
N VAL A 483 3.51 1.46 -8.05
CA VAL A 483 4.35 1.06 -6.92
C VAL A 483 4.75 -0.41 -6.95
N GLY A 484 4.28 -1.21 -7.92
CA GLY A 484 4.69 -2.61 -8.16
C GLY A 484 4.17 -3.15 -9.50
N SER A 485 4.53 -4.39 -9.87
CA SER A 485 3.95 -5.11 -11.02
C SER A 485 3.74 -6.59 -10.71
N LEU A 486 2.63 -7.18 -11.17
CA LEU A 486 2.33 -8.61 -11.01
C LEU A 486 3.32 -9.54 -11.72
N ALA A 487 4.12 -9.02 -12.66
CA ALA A 487 5.23 -9.75 -13.26
C ALA A 487 6.42 -9.96 -12.29
N GLU A 488 6.42 -9.25 -11.15
CA GLU A 488 7.47 -9.31 -10.14
C GLU A 488 7.09 -10.31 -9.04
N LYS A 489 8.06 -11.12 -8.59
CA LYS A 489 7.84 -12.01 -7.45
C LYS A 489 7.51 -11.21 -6.19
N ARG A 490 6.59 -11.74 -5.39
CA ARG A 490 6.24 -11.19 -4.07
C ARG A 490 7.35 -11.48 -3.06
N ALA A 491 7.26 -10.86 -1.90
CA ALA A 491 8.15 -11.15 -0.77
C ALA A 491 8.12 -12.64 -0.36
N VAL A 492 6.92 -13.24 -0.33
CA VAL A 492 6.72 -14.68 -0.19
C VAL A 492 6.05 -15.20 -1.45
N ASP A 493 6.77 -16.03 -2.21
CA ASP A 493 6.35 -16.60 -3.49
C ASP A 493 7.17 -17.88 -3.74
N PHE A 494 6.59 -19.04 -3.43
CA PHE A 494 7.23 -20.33 -3.68
C PHE A 494 6.26 -21.50 -3.79
N ILE A 495 6.63 -22.53 -4.57
CA ILE A 495 5.86 -23.78 -4.63
C ILE A 495 6.37 -24.72 -3.53
N ALA A 496 5.56 -24.90 -2.49
CA ALA A 496 5.78 -25.93 -1.48
C ALA A 496 5.70 -27.31 -2.13
N LYS A 497 6.77 -28.09 -1.94
CA LYS A 497 6.82 -29.50 -2.28
C LYS A 497 6.80 -30.29 -0.97
N PRO A 498 5.98 -31.33 -0.85
CA PRO A 498 5.98 -32.15 0.36
C PRO A 498 7.38 -32.76 0.55
N PRO A 499 7.88 -32.82 1.79
CA PRO A 499 9.15 -33.47 2.09
C PRO A 499 9.13 -34.95 1.67
N ALA A 500 10.31 -35.56 1.54
CA ALA A 500 10.43 -36.95 1.13
C ALA A 500 9.77 -37.94 2.12
N GLU A 501 9.65 -37.52 3.39
CA GLU A 501 8.93 -38.18 4.47
C GLU A 501 8.12 -37.11 5.22
N CYS A 502 6.80 -37.30 5.34
CA CYS A 502 5.90 -36.44 6.14
C CYS A 502 5.46 -37.20 7.41
N GLY A 503 5.08 -36.48 8.46
CA GLY A 503 4.54 -37.05 9.71
C GLY A 503 5.46 -36.84 10.91
N LEU A 504 5.46 -37.80 11.85
CA LEU A 504 6.18 -37.69 13.12
C LEU A 504 7.70 -37.92 12.92
N ILE A 505 8.49 -36.86 13.09
CA ILE A 505 9.94 -36.85 12.92
C ILE A 505 10.61 -36.54 14.26
N THR A 506 11.65 -37.28 14.63
CA THR A 506 12.47 -36.91 15.80
C THR A 506 13.34 -35.70 15.45
N PRO A 507 13.23 -34.55 16.17
CA PRO A 507 14.04 -33.38 15.88
C PRO A 507 15.53 -33.66 16.12
N PRO A 508 16.45 -32.92 15.47
CA PRO A 508 17.87 -33.02 15.77
C PRO A 508 18.12 -32.72 17.26
N PRO A 509 19.04 -33.45 17.93
CA PRO A 509 19.25 -33.30 19.36
C PRO A 509 19.77 -31.91 19.71
N ILE A 510 18.88 -31.09 20.28
CA ILE A 510 19.23 -29.80 20.88
C ILE A 510 20.04 -30.10 22.16
N PRO A 511 21.24 -29.51 22.34
CA PRO A 511 21.98 -29.65 23.60
C PRO A 511 21.12 -29.22 24.79
N ASP A 512 21.10 -30.06 25.84
CA ASP A 512 20.42 -29.83 27.12
C ASP A 512 18.88 -29.74 27.11
N ALA A 513 18.19 -30.14 26.03
CA ALA A 513 16.73 -30.27 26.00
C ALA A 513 16.24 -31.70 25.69
N ILE A 514 15.22 -32.16 26.43
CA ILE A 514 14.33 -33.22 25.94
C ILE A 514 13.40 -32.54 24.92
N ALA A 515 13.75 -32.63 23.65
CA ALA A 515 12.83 -32.25 22.58
C ALA A 515 11.89 -33.44 22.30
N PRO A 516 10.58 -33.33 22.56
CA PRO A 516 9.61 -34.29 22.04
C PRO A 516 9.65 -34.35 20.50
N ASN A 517 8.97 -35.33 19.91
CA ASN A 517 8.93 -35.44 18.46
C ASN A 517 8.29 -34.19 17.82
N ARG A 518 8.64 -33.91 16.57
CA ARG A 518 8.11 -32.81 15.76
C ARG A 518 7.19 -33.41 14.69
N MET A 519 6.01 -32.81 14.49
CA MET A 519 5.18 -33.14 13.32
C MET A 519 5.66 -32.33 12.11
N GLU A 520 5.89 -32.96 10.96
CA GLU A 520 6.14 -32.23 9.72
C GLU A 520 4.97 -32.44 8.76
N TYR A 521 4.24 -31.35 8.49
CA TYR A 521 3.00 -31.38 7.73
C TYR A 521 3.29 -31.52 6.24
N CYS A 522 2.41 -32.23 5.53
CA CYS A 522 2.66 -32.62 4.14
C CYS A 522 2.27 -31.52 3.14
N ARG A 523 2.76 -30.30 3.39
CA ARG A 523 2.44 -29.07 2.66
C ARG A 523 2.74 -29.22 1.17
N LYS A 524 1.78 -28.85 0.33
CA LYS A 524 1.89 -28.86 -1.13
C LYS A 524 1.04 -27.74 -1.70
N GLY A 525 1.56 -27.01 -2.67
CA GLY A 525 0.81 -25.96 -3.35
C GLY A 525 1.67 -24.73 -3.62
N HIS A 526 1.06 -23.69 -4.16
CA HIS A 526 1.71 -22.41 -4.35
C HIS A 526 1.47 -21.55 -3.09
N VAL A 527 2.55 -21.28 -2.36
CA VAL A 527 2.56 -20.42 -1.17
C VAL A 527 2.87 -19.00 -1.61
N LEU A 528 2.01 -18.07 -1.20
CA LEU A 528 2.10 -16.67 -1.53
C LEU A 528 1.92 -15.83 -0.25
N GLY A 529 2.54 -14.67 -0.21
CA GLY A 529 2.13 -13.54 0.63
C GLY A 529 1.12 -12.66 -0.10
N LEU A 530 0.73 -11.57 0.55
CA LEU A 530 -0.04 -10.50 -0.11
C LEU A 530 0.82 -9.81 -1.18
N PHE A 531 0.20 -9.25 -2.22
CA PHE A 531 0.90 -8.48 -3.24
C PHE A 531 1.01 -7.00 -2.84
N PRO A 532 2.18 -6.35 -2.98
CA PRO A 532 3.51 -6.94 -3.24
C PRO A 532 4.17 -7.54 -1.98
N ALA A 533 3.64 -7.17 -0.80
CA ALA A 533 3.98 -7.64 0.54
C ALA A 533 2.77 -7.38 1.46
N ALA A 534 2.81 -7.84 2.71
CA ALA A 534 1.77 -7.65 3.71
C ALA A 534 1.38 -6.17 3.89
N ARG A 535 2.37 -5.28 3.86
CA ARG A 535 2.18 -3.83 3.93
C ARG A 535 2.97 -3.09 2.86
N ILE A 536 2.39 -2.02 2.34
CA ILE A 536 3.09 -0.99 1.59
C ILE A 536 3.14 0.28 2.45
N TYR A 537 4.34 0.67 2.89
CA TYR A 537 4.55 1.91 3.62
C TYR A 537 5.03 3.03 2.69
N LEU A 538 4.21 4.06 2.60
CA LEU A 538 4.39 5.25 1.76
C LEU A 538 4.81 6.42 2.64
N GLU A 539 5.87 7.12 2.25
CA GLU A 539 6.22 8.45 2.75
C GLU A 539 6.13 9.46 1.60
N ALA A 540 5.54 10.62 1.84
CA ALA A 540 5.51 11.72 0.88
C ALA A 540 5.35 13.10 1.54
N THR A 541 5.95 14.13 0.93
CA THR A 541 5.61 15.53 1.22
C THR A 541 4.56 16.00 0.22
N LEU A 542 3.41 16.45 0.72
CA LEU A 542 2.42 17.19 -0.04
C LEU A 542 2.72 18.69 0.03
N THR A 543 2.74 19.38 -1.11
CA THR A 543 2.87 20.84 -1.20
C THR A 543 1.67 21.44 -1.94
N ASP A 544 0.96 22.37 -1.31
CA ASP A 544 0.10 23.34 -2.00
C ASP A 544 0.96 24.57 -2.37
N PRO A 545 1.24 24.85 -3.65
CA PRO A 545 2.13 25.94 -4.06
C PRO A 545 1.59 27.35 -3.76
N HIS A 546 0.28 27.49 -3.55
CA HIS A 546 -0.43 28.77 -3.51
C HIS A 546 -1.36 28.90 -2.29
N ALA A 547 -1.10 28.14 -1.23
CA ALA A 547 -1.83 28.23 0.03
C ALA A 547 -1.74 29.64 0.65
N ARG A 548 -2.86 30.12 1.19
CA ARG A 548 -2.88 31.25 2.14
C ARG A 548 -2.81 30.70 3.55
N TYR A 549 -1.80 31.11 4.32
CA TYR A 549 -1.62 30.69 5.71
C TYR A 549 -0.98 31.79 6.56
N PHE A 550 -1.15 31.70 7.88
CA PHE A 550 -0.46 32.53 8.85
C PHE A 550 0.96 32.02 9.06
N ASP A 551 1.94 32.85 8.69
CA ASP A 551 3.36 32.60 8.97
C ASP A 551 3.67 33.07 10.40
N ARG A 552 4.05 32.14 11.27
CA ARG A 552 4.35 32.40 12.68
C ARG A 552 5.57 33.30 12.88
N ASP A 553 6.60 33.17 12.04
CA ASP A 553 7.85 33.92 12.20
C ASP A 553 7.72 35.34 11.63
N LEU A 554 6.91 35.52 10.59
CA LEU A 554 6.55 36.82 10.01
C LEU A 554 5.32 37.48 10.69
N GLN A 555 4.62 36.77 11.57
CA GLN A 555 3.42 37.20 12.30
C GLN A 555 2.33 37.80 11.39
N ARG A 556 2.08 37.18 10.24
CA ARG A 556 1.10 37.66 9.23
C ARG A 556 0.66 36.58 8.26
N PHE A 557 -0.47 36.80 7.60
CA PHE A 557 -0.84 35.99 6.44
C PHE A 557 0.13 36.20 5.26
N VAL A 558 0.53 35.09 4.66
CA VAL A 558 1.30 35.00 3.42
C VAL A 558 0.53 34.15 2.40
N VAL A 559 1.00 34.16 1.14
CA VAL A 559 0.56 33.24 0.09
C VAL A 559 1.79 32.61 -0.53
N GLY A 560 1.85 31.28 -0.58
CA GLY A 560 3.02 30.55 -1.05
C GLY A 560 2.94 29.06 -0.75
N PRO A 561 4.06 28.32 -0.85
CA PRO A 561 4.08 26.89 -0.57
C PRO A 561 3.74 26.63 0.91
N LEU A 562 2.74 25.79 1.15
CA LEU A 562 2.47 25.15 2.44
C LEU A 562 2.69 23.64 2.28
N LYS A 563 3.44 23.05 3.22
CA LYS A 563 3.76 21.63 3.22
C LYS A 563 2.94 20.87 4.27
N SER A 564 2.66 19.62 3.98
CA SER A 564 2.16 18.62 4.91
C SER A 564 2.87 17.29 4.60
N ARG A 565 3.07 16.42 5.58
CA ARG A 565 3.65 15.09 5.32
C ARG A 565 2.60 14.02 5.46
N ILE A 566 2.80 12.93 4.73
CA ILE A 566 1.92 11.77 4.69
C ILE A 566 2.80 10.55 4.96
N PHE A 567 2.37 9.77 5.94
CA PHE A 567 2.91 8.44 6.24
C PHE A 567 1.71 7.50 6.15
N ALA A 568 1.71 6.53 5.24
CA ALA A 568 0.56 5.64 5.05
C ALA A 568 1.02 4.19 4.85
N GLN A 569 0.55 3.29 5.70
CA GLN A 569 0.66 1.85 5.51
C GLN A 569 -0.66 1.32 4.92
N LEU A 570 -0.61 0.85 3.69
CA LEU A 570 -1.73 0.20 3.03
C LEU A 570 -1.55 -1.31 3.13
N SER A 571 -2.64 -2.06 3.37
CA SER A 571 -2.61 -3.52 3.25
C SER A 571 -2.19 -3.93 1.83
N GLY A 572 -1.39 -4.98 1.73
CA GLY A 572 -1.27 -5.73 0.48
C GLY A 572 -2.61 -6.35 0.07
N VAL A 573 -2.67 -6.83 -1.16
CA VAL A 573 -3.90 -7.36 -1.79
C VAL A 573 -3.68 -8.76 -2.35
N THR A 574 -4.75 -9.54 -2.44
CA THR A 574 -4.78 -10.80 -3.21
C THR A 574 -5.26 -10.48 -4.63
N PRO A 575 -4.42 -10.57 -5.67
CA PRO A 575 -4.81 -10.26 -7.04
C PRO A 575 -5.71 -11.38 -7.60
N ASP A 576 -6.99 -11.08 -7.77
CA ASP A 576 -7.96 -11.89 -8.52
C ASP A 576 -8.67 -10.97 -9.52
N LEU A 577 -8.03 -10.71 -10.66
CA LEU A 577 -8.57 -9.85 -11.71
C LEU A 577 -9.66 -10.58 -12.51
N ASN A 578 -9.65 -11.92 -12.51
CA ASN A 578 -10.59 -12.74 -13.27
C ASN A 578 -11.92 -12.99 -12.52
N GLY A 579 -11.89 -12.91 -11.19
CA GLY A 579 -13.04 -12.97 -10.29
C GLY A 579 -13.50 -14.40 -9.99
N ASN A 580 -12.60 -15.38 -10.02
CA ASN A 580 -12.92 -16.79 -9.72
C ASN A 580 -12.72 -17.15 -8.24
N GLY A 581 -12.19 -16.25 -7.41
CA GLY A 581 -11.87 -16.48 -6.00
C GLY A 581 -10.46 -17.05 -5.75
N VAL A 582 -9.67 -17.24 -6.80
CA VAL A 582 -8.29 -17.74 -6.78
C VAL A 582 -7.35 -16.61 -7.15
N ASP A 583 -6.16 -16.60 -6.56
CA ASP A 583 -5.12 -15.64 -6.89
C ASP A 583 -4.59 -15.90 -8.32
N ASP A 584 -4.52 -14.89 -9.19
CA ASP A 584 -4.09 -15.03 -10.59
C ASP A 584 -2.69 -15.67 -10.70
N ALA A 585 -1.80 -15.49 -9.71
CA ALA A 585 -0.49 -16.16 -9.70
C ALA A 585 -0.61 -17.68 -9.51
N ILE A 586 -1.64 -18.15 -8.81
CA ILE A 586 -1.98 -19.57 -8.67
C ILE A 586 -2.62 -20.08 -9.98
N ASP A 587 -3.51 -19.30 -10.61
CA ASP A 587 -4.10 -19.68 -11.90
C ASP A 587 -3.05 -19.81 -13.01
N ILE A 588 -2.07 -18.89 -13.06
CA ILE A 588 -0.96 -18.94 -14.02
C ILE A 588 -0.03 -20.13 -13.72
N SER A 589 0.39 -20.31 -12.46
CA SER A 589 1.34 -21.38 -12.08
C SER A 589 0.76 -22.80 -12.16
N SER A 590 -0.55 -22.95 -11.93
CA SER A 590 -1.28 -24.22 -12.11
C SER A 590 -1.65 -24.48 -13.58
N GLY A 591 -1.63 -23.45 -14.43
CA GLY A 591 -2.06 -23.51 -15.82
C GLY A 591 -3.58 -23.48 -16.02
N ALA A 592 -4.34 -23.02 -15.02
CA ALA A 592 -5.78 -22.76 -15.12
C ALA A 592 -6.07 -21.61 -16.09
N CYS A 593 -5.22 -20.58 -16.11
CA CYS A 593 -5.22 -19.52 -17.12
C CYS A 593 -3.88 -19.48 -17.88
N THR A 594 -3.82 -18.72 -18.98
CA THR A 594 -2.56 -18.47 -19.70
C THR A 594 -2.05 -17.05 -19.43
N ASP A 595 -0.75 -16.89 -19.28
CA ASP A 595 -0.07 -15.60 -19.37
C ASP A 595 0.97 -15.71 -20.50
N GLN A 596 0.65 -15.17 -21.68
CA GLN A 596 1.49 -15.30 -22.88
C GLN A 596 2.55 -14.20 -22.99
N ASN A 597 2.38 -13.07 -22.30
CA ASN A 597 3.29 -11.94 -22.36
C ASN A 597 4.15 -11.78 -21.10
N ARG A 598 3.88 -12.59 -20.07
CA ARG A 598 4.54 -12.64 -18.75
C ARG A 598 4.39 -11.36 -17.95
N ASN A 599 3.19 -10.76 -17.99
CA ASN A 599 2.87 -9.57 -17.18
C ASN A 599 2.26 -9.91 -15.80
N GLY A 600 2.09 -11.20 -15.47
CA GLY A 600 1.48 -11.65 -14.22
C GLY A 600 -0.04 -11.55 -14.20
N VAL A 601 -0.68 -11.37 -15.36
CA VAL A 601 -2.13 -11.24 -15.51
C VAL A 601 -2.65 -12.35 -16.42
N CYS A 602 -3.78 -12.95 -16.06
CA CYS A 602 -4.47 -13.89 -16.94
C CYS A 602 -4.88 -13.23 -18.27
N ASP A 603 -4.45 -13.82 -19.38
CA ASP A 603 -4.76 -13.46 -20.77
C ASP A 603 -6.25 -13.15 -21.07
N GLU A 604 -7.18 -13.63 -20.25
CA GLU A 604 -8.63 -13.48 -20.42
C GLU A 604 -9.27 -12.27 -19.77
N VAL A 605 -8.57 -11.59 -18.88
CA VAL A 605 -8.98 -10.30 -18.32
C VAL A 605 -8.31 -9.11 -19.00
N GLU A 606 -7.24 -9.36 -19.76
CA GLU A 606 -6.59 -8.33 -20.56
C GLU A 606 -7.58 -7.65 -21.53
N PRO A 607 -7.46 -6.34 -21.77
CA PRO A 607 -8.27 -5.68 -22.79
C PRO A 607 -8.02 -6.24 -24.20
N ARG A 608 -9.00 -6.94 -24.75
CA ARG A 608 -8.98 -7.56 -26.09
C ARG A 608 -9.56 -6.66 -27.18
N TYR A 609 -10.37 -5.67 -26.82
CA TYR A 609 -11.14 -4.83 -27.75
C TYR A 609 -10.85 -3.35 -27.51
N ARG A 610 -10.63 -2.60 -28.60
CA ARG A 610 -10.46 -1.15 -28.58
C ARG A 610 -11.50 -0.46 -29.46
N TYR A 611 -12.20 0.49 -28.86
CA TYR A 611 -13.12 1.41 -29.52
C TYR A 611 -12.49 2.80 -29.57
N SER A 612 -12.87 3.62 -30.55
CA SER A 612 -12.32 4.98 -30.67
C SER A 612 -13.36 5.89 -31.32
N ALA A 613 -14.33 6.31 -30.50
CA ALA A 613 -15.36 7.26 -30.90
C ALA A 613 -14.75 8.65 -31.09
N LYS A 614 -15.18 9.40 -32.11
CA LYS A 614 -14.81 10.82 -32.19
C LYS A 614 -15.53 11.57 -31.06
N VAL A 615 -15.00 12.71 -30.64
CA VAL A 615 -15.72 13.61 -29.76
C VAL A 615 -15.50 15.06 -30.14
N VAL A 616 -16.59 15.83 -30.13
CA VAL A 616 -16.61 17.29 -30.25
C VAL A 616 -17.58 17.84 -29.20
N CYS A 617 -17.07 18.70 -28.33
CA CYS A 617 -17.85 19.29 -27.24
C CYS A 617 -17.66 20.80 -27.18
N GLY A 618 -18.76 21.56 -27.11
CA GLY A 618 -18.73 23.00 -26.84
C GLY A 618 -19.24 23.87 -27.98
N LEU A 619 -18.67 25.06 -28.11
CA LEU A 619 -19.16 26.15 -28.95
C LEU A 619 -18.03 26.70 -29.84
N GLN A 620 -18.13 26.46 -31.15
CA GLN A 620 -17.31 27.16 -32.14
C GLN A 620 -18.06 28.45 -32.55
N LYS A 621 -17.50 29.61 -32.21
CA LYS A 621 -18.03 30.92 -32.62
C LYS A 621 -17.36 31.46 -33.88
N ASP A 622 -16.10 31.11 -34.09
CA ASP A 622 -15.29 31.71 -35.14
C ASP A 622 -15.42 30.91 -36.45
N ALA A 623 -15.61 31.65 -37.54
CA ALA A 623 -15.62 31.11 -38.90
C ALA A 623 -14.24 31.17 -39.56
N ALA A 624 -13.32 32.02 -39.07
CA ALA A 624 -12.02 32.25 -39.71
C ALA A 624 -11.07 31.04 -39.56
N GLY A 625 -11.09 30.35 -38.42
CA GLY A 625 -10.21 29.21 -38.17
C GLY A 625 -10.47 27.94 -39.00
N MET A 626 -11.63 27.81 -39.69
CA MET A 626 -12.05 26.65 -40.51
C MET A 626 -11.99 25.23 -39.86
N ARG A 627 -11.53 25.08 -38.61
CA ARG A 627 -11.40 23.78 -37.90
C ARG A 627 -12.71 23.03 -37.71
N LEU A 628 -13.80 23.77 -37.55
CA LEU A 628 -15.20 23.34 -37.48
C LEU A 628 -16.07 24.48 -38.03
N ALA A 629 -17.30 24.18 -38.45
CA ALA A 629 -18.26 25.22 -38.79
C ALA A 629 -18.73 25.98 -37.53
N PRO A 630 -19.22 27.22 -37.63
CA PRO A 630 -19.79 27.94 -36.50
C PRO A 630 -21.05 27.22 -35.97
N GLY A 631 -21.01 26.76 -34.72
CA GLY A 631 -22.07 25.95 -34.15
C GLY A 631 -21.83 25.51 -32.71
N ARG A 632 -22.88 24.94 -32.11
CA ARG A 632 -22.81 24.18 -30.86
C ARG A 632 -22.68 22.70 -31.20
N TYR A 633 -21.75 22.03 -30.54
CA TYR A 633 -21.44 20.63 -30.75
C TYR A 633 -21.58 19.87 -29.42
N ALA A 634 -22.30 18.74 -29.48
CA ALA A 634 -22.40 17.78 -28.41
C ALA A 634 -22.25 16.37 -28.99
N THR A 635 -21.58 15.50 -28.25
CA THR A 635 -21.39 14.09 -28.56
C THR A 635 -21.89 13.30 -27.37
N ALA A 636 -22.56 12.18 -27.62
CA ALA A 636 -22.98 11.20 -26.63
C ALA A 636 -22.58 9.80 -27.12
N ILE A 637 -21.89 9.02 -26.30
CA ILE A 637 -21.37 7.69 -26.67
C ILE A 637 -22.04 6.66 -25.79
N ASN A 638 -22.95 5.89 -26.38
CA ASN A 638 -23.67 4.81 -25.72
C ASN A 638 -22.84 3.53 -25.82
N VAL A 639 -22.72 2.81 -24.70
CA VAL A 639 -21.94 1.58 -24.54
C VAL A 639 -22.85 0.53 -23.92
N LEU A 640 -23.05 -0.60 -24.60
CA LEU A 640 -23.89 -1.71 -24.17
C LEU A 640 -23.06 -3.00 -24.05
N ASN A 641 -23.22 -3.72 -22.94
CA ASN A 641 -22.70 -5.07 -22.81
C ASN A 641 -23.72 -6.10 -23.32
N ALA A 642 -23.53 -6.57 -24.56
CA ALA A 642 -24.36 -7.60 -25.18
C ALA A 642 -23.96 -9.05 -24.81
N ASN A 643 -22.97 -9.25 -23.94
CA ASN A 643 -22.48 -10.57 -23.53
C ASN A 643 -23.28 -11.14 -22.35
N ASN A 644 -23.14 -12.46 -22.13
CA ASN A 644 -23.70 -13.16 -20.98
C ASN A 644 -22.85 -13.05 -19.69
N GLY A 645 -21.71 -12.34 -19.73
CA GLY A 645 -20.85 -12.07 -18.57
C GLY A 645 -20.54 -10.59 -18.47
N THR A 646 -20.12 -10.14 -17.27
CA THR A 646 -19.70 -8.76 -17.03
C THR A 646 -18.54 -8.37 -17.93
N ALA A 647 -18.61 -7.17 -18.52
CA ALA A 647 -17.54 -6.57 -19.31
C ALA A 647 -16.88 -5.45 -18.49
N ARG A 648 -15.54 -5.45 -18.43
CA ARG A 648 -14.71 -4.48 -17.71
C ARG A 648 -13.92 -3.65 -18.71
N PHE A 649 -13.97 -2.32 -18.61
CA PHE A 649 -13.29 -1.45 -19.56
C PHE A 649 -12.76 -0.15 -18.96
N SER A 650 -11.72 0.40 -19.60
CA SER A 650 -11.17 1.72 -19.28
C SER A 650 -11.46 2.72 -20.40
N LYS A 651 -11.59 4.00 -20.01
CA LYS A 651 -11.96 5.12 -20.87
C LYS A 651 -10.86 6.18 -20.85
N THR A 652 -10.45 6.66 -22.01
CA THR A 652 -9.50 7.78 -22.12
C THR A 652 -9.97 8.81 -23.15
N LEU A 653 -9.70 10.09 -22.90
CA LEU A 653 -9.89 11.18 -23.85
C LEU A 653 -8.54 11.57 -24.44
N SER A 654 -8.32 11.27 -25.72
CA SER A 654 -7.15 11.75 -26.47
C SER A 654 -7.50 13.03 -27.22
N LEU A 655 -6.92 14.17 -26.82
CA LEU A 655 -7.19 15.45 -27.44
C LEU A 655 -6.50 15.60 -28.82
N THR A 656 -7.21 16.27 -29.73
CA THR A 656 -6.74 16.73 -31.04
C THR A 656 -7.00 18.23 -31.25
N PHE A 657 -7.44 18.90 -30.18
CA PHE A 657 -7.58 20.34 -29.98
C PHE A 657 -8.17 20.59 -28.57
N PRO A 658 -7.51 21.37 -27.69
CA PRO A 658 -6.15 21.93 -27.82
C PRO A 658 -5.07 20.82 -27.78
N PRO A 659 -3.79 21.11 -28.13
CA PRO A 659 -3.23 22.37 -28.64
C PRO A 659 -3.68 22.66 -30.08
N ASP A 660 -3.10 23.70 -30.69
CA ASP A 660 -3.34 24.08 -32.08
C ASP A 660 -2.16 23.67 -32.98
N GLY A 661 -2.40 23.53 -34.28
CA GLY A 661 -1.43 22.94 -35.22
C GLY A 661 -1.46 21.41 -35.26
N ASP A 662 -0.38 20.81 -35.79
CA ASP A 662 -0.22 19.36 -35.92
C ASP A 662 0.47 18.73 -34.68
N GLU A 663 0.33 19.37 -33.51
CA GLU A 663 0.88 18.89 -32.24
C GLU A 663 -0.10 17.90 -31.56
N PRO A 664 0.40 16.80 -30.95
CA PRO A 664 -0.44 15.87 -30.21
C PRO A 664 -1.00 16.54 -28.96
N GLY A 665 -2.31 16.33 -28.70
CA GLY A 665 -2.94 16.78 -27.48
C GLY A 665 -2.80 15.80 -26.32
N GLU A 666 -3.16 16.30 -25.14
CA GLU A 666 -3.13 15.54 -23.89
C GLU A 666 -4.01 14.28 -23.95
N VAL A 667 -3.59 13.22 -23.24
CA VAL A 667 -4.35 11.99 -23.08
C VAL A 667 -4.77 11.90 -21.62
N LEU A 668 -6.07 12.04 -21.38
CA LEU A 668 -6.67 12.13 -20.05
C LEU A 668 -7.47 10.87 -19.72
N SER A 669 -7.39 10.37 -18.48
CA SER A 669 -8.19 9.22 -18.03
C SER A 669 -9.61 9.65 -17.69
N LEU A 670 -10.62 8.99 -18.27
CA LEU A 670 -12.05 9.20 -17.95
C LEU A 670 -12.57 8.21 -16.89
N GLY A 671 -11.69 7.35 -16.37
CA GLY A 671 -11.99 6.28 -15.40
C GLY A 671 -12.12 4.89 -16.01
N LYS A 672 -12.36 3.90 -15.14
CA LYS A 672 -12.72 2.51 -15.46
C LYS A 672 -14.22 2.31 -15.14
N ASP A 673 -14.88 1.37 -15.80
CA ASP A 673 -16.25 0.96 -15.49
C ASP A 673 -16.42 -0.55 -15.72
N ALA A 674 -17.50 -1.11 -15.18
CA ALA A 674 -17.96 -2.45 -15.50
C ALA A 674 -19.46 -2.40 -15.83
N LEU A 675 -19.90 -3.27 -16.76
CA LEU A 675 -21.31 -3.44 -17.13
C LEU A 675 -21.67 -4.92 -16.98
N ALA A 676 -22.69 -5.23 -16.19
CA ALA A 676 -23.25 -6.58 -16.11
C ALA A 676 -23.98 -6.95 -17.44
N PRO A 677 -24.37 -8.22 -17.64
CA PRO A 677 -25.06 -8.65 -18.86
C PRO A 677 -26.31 -7.83 -19.18
N GLY A 678 -26.32 -7.17 -20.35
CA GLY A 678 -27.43 -6.32 -20.81
C GLY A 678 -27.44 -4.90 -20.22
N GLU A 679 -26.50 -4.52 -19.36
CA GLU A 679 -26.36 -3.15 -18.88
C GLU A 679 -25.73 -2.24 -19.93
N ALA A 680 -26.07 -0.95 -19.86
CA ALA A 680 -25.55 0.08 -20.75
C ALA A 680 -25.28 1.38 -19.99
N MET A 681 -24.32 2.15 -20.50
CA MET A 681 -23.98 3.49 -20.01
C MET A 681 -23.79 4.48 -21.15
N GLU A 682 -23.74 5.77 -20.83
CA GLU A 682 -23.39 6.84 -21.76
C GLU A 682 -22.13 7.59 -21.29
N VAL A 683 -21.35 8.11 -22.25
CA VAL A 683 -20.30 9.11 -22.03
C VAL A 683 -20.61 10.31 -22.91
N ASP A 684 -20.99 11.42 -22.30
CA ASP A 684 -21.38 12.64 -23.03
C ASP A 684 -20.43 13.83 -22.77
N CYS A 685 -20.71 14.95 -23.44
CA CYS A 685 -19.96 16.19 -23.25
C CYS A 685 -20.15 16.86 -21.87
N ILE A 686 -21.21 16.54 -21.14
CA ILE A 686 -21.43 17.01 -19.76
C ILE A 686 -20.53 16.21 -18.81
N ASP A 687 -20.44 14.90 -18.99
CA ASP A 687 -19.56 14.00 -18.24
C ASP A 687 -18.08 14.31 -18.48
N ILE A 688 -17.65 14.46 -19.73
CA ILE A 688 -16.28 14.85 -20.05
C ILE A 688 -15.93 16.18 -19.38
N ARG A 689 -16.83 17.17 -19.42
CA ARG A 689 -16.60 18.45 -18.73
C ARG A 689 -16.61 18.29 -17.21
N ARG A 690 -17.53 17.49 -16.65
CA ARG A 690 -17.66 17.29 -15.20
C ARG A 690 -16.46 16.55 -14.61
N ARG A 691 -15.95 15.53 -15.29
CA ARG A 691 -14.80 14.72 -14.85
C ARG A 691 -13.47 15.45 -15.09
N LEU A 692 -13.22 15.95 -16.32
CA LEU A 692 -11.90 16.45 -16.71
C LEU A 692 -11.73 17.97 -16.70
N PHE A 693 -12.82 18.73 -16.80
CA PHE A 693 -12.77 20.18 -17.00
C PHE A 693 -13.79 20.93 -16.12
N PRO A 694 -13.79 20.72 -14.79
CA PRO A 694 -14.84 21.23 -13.89
C PRO A 694 -14.93 22.76 -13.89
N THR A 695 -13.80 23.45 -14.08
CA THR A 695 -13.71 24.92 -14.21
C THR A 695 -14.12 25.46 -15.59
N GLY A 696 -14.43 24.58 -16.54
CA GLY A 696 -14.76 24.91 -17.93
C GLY A 696 -13.80 24.28 -18.93
N LEU A 697 -14.27 24.07 -20.17
CA LEU A 697 -13.44 23.49 -21.24
C LEU A 697 -12.19 24.35 -21.52
N PRO A 698 -11.03 23.74 -21.85
CA PRO A 698 -9.75 24.45 -22.01
C PRO A 698 -9.75 25.43 -23.20
N SER A 699 -10.71 25.28 -24.11
CA SER A 699 -11.03 26.22 -25.18
C SER A 699 -12.55 26.24 -25.41
N SER A 700 -13.07 27.17 -26.22
CA SER A 700 -14.52 27.33 -26.39
C SER A 700 -15.24 26.07 -26.89
N TYR A 701 -14.50 25.18 -27.57
CA TYR A 701 -14.83 23.78 -27.82
C TYR A 701 -13.56 22.94 -27.67
N LEU A 702 -13.71 21.62 -27.52
CA LEU A 702 -12.63 20.64 -27.68
C LEU A 702 -12.94 19.66 -28.83
N LYS A 703 -11.90 19.00 -29.36
CA LYS A 703 -12.02 17.92 -30.34
C LYS A 703 -11.05 16.81 -29.97
N GLY A 704 -11.51 15.57 -29.86
CA GLY A 704 -10.66 14.45 -29.47
C GLY A 704 -11.18 13.10 -29.95
N PHE A 705 -10.74 12.04 -29.30
CA PHE A 705 -11.36 10.72 -29.35
C PHE A 705 -11.60 10.23 -27.93
N VAL A 706 -12.76 9.64 -27.67
CA VAL A 706 -12.94 8.78 -26.50
C VAL A 706 -12.55 7.37 -26.92
N VAL A 707 -11.52 6.84 -26.27
CA VAL A 707 -10.97 5.50 -26.52
C VAL A 707 -11.39 4.61 -25.37
N LEU A 708 -12.15 3.55 -25.69
CA LEU A 708 -12.51 2.50 -24.75
C LEU A 708 -11.58 1.30 -24.98
N ARG A 709 -11.11 0.67 -23.91
CA ARG A 709 -10.39 -0.61 -23.94
C ARG A 709 -11.13 -1.62 -23.06
N SER A 710 -11.59 -2.72 -23.63
CA SER A 710 -12.50 -3.69 -22.98
C SER A 710 -11.99 -5.12 -23.09
N ASP A 711 -12.21 -5.93 -22.07
CA ASP A 711 -11.92 -7.37 -22.04
C ASP A 711 -12.89 -8.17 -22.93
N LYS A 712 -14.18 -7.78 -22.96
CA LYS A 712 -15.23 -8.33 -23.82
C LYS A 712 -15.58 -7.37 -24.97
N SER A 713 -16.23 -7.90 -26.02
CA SER A 713 -16.78 -7.10 -27.12
C SER A 713 -18.00 -6.30 -26.62
N LEU A 714 -18.08 -5.02 -26.94
CA LEU A 714 -19.16 -4.11 -26.57
C LEU A 714 -19.84 -3.55 -27.83
N ASP A 715 -21.14 -3.31 -27.74
CA ASP A 715 -21.89 -2.54 -28.73
C ASP A 715 -21.73 -1.04 -28.40
N VAL A 716 -21.05 -0.28 -29.25
CA VAL A 716 -20.70 1.12 -28.99
C VAL A 716 -21.22 2.04 -30.09
N THR A 717 -22.13 2.96 -29.75
CA THR A 717 -22.74 3.90 -30.70
C THR A 717 -22.48 5.35 -30.29
N ALA A 718 -21.93 6.16 -31.19
CA ALA A 718 -21.77 7.60 -30.99
C ALA A 718 -22.88 8.40 -31.69
N VAL A 719 -23.46 9.36 -30.97
CA VAL A 719 -24.45 10.31 -31.49
C VAL A 719 -23.82 11.70 -31.51
N TYR A 720 -23.65 12.26 -32.71
CA TYR A 720 -23.08 13.59 -32.92
C TYR A 720 -24.21 14.59 -33.20
N THR A 721 -24.41 15.54 -32.28
CA THR A 721 -25.38 16.63 -32.44
C THR A 721 -24.65 17.94 -32.73
N ALA A 722 -24.96 18.55 -33.88
CA ALA A 722 -24.52 19.91 -34.22
C ALA A 722 -25.73 20.83 -34.43
N SER A 723 -25.65 22.04 -33.88
CA SER A 723 -26.67 23.07 -34.04
C SER A 723 -26.02 24.37 -34.50
N GLY A 724 -26.41 24.84 -35.68
CA GLY A 724 -25.88 26.07 -36.27
C GLY A 724 -26.19 27.29 -35.41
N LEU A 725 -25.27 28.27 -35.37
CA LEU A 725 -25.54 29.54 -34.70
C LEU A 725 -26.68 30.26 -35.43
N VAL A 726 -27.61 30.84 -34.65
CA VAL A 726 -28.83 31.44 -35.19
C VAL A 726 -28.48 32.60 -36.13
N HIS A 727 -28.72 32.43 -37.43
CA HIS A 727 -28.64 33.50 -38.40
C HIS A 727 -29.97 34.23 -38.52
N GLU A 728 -29.97 35.55 -38.29
CA GLU A 728 -31.11 36.40 -38.64
C GLU A 728 -31.21 36.54 -40.16
N SER A 729 -32.13 35.80 -40.78
CA SER A 729 -32.51 36.02 -42.18
C SER A 729 -33.78 36.87 -42.26
N ARG A 730 -33.71 38.04 -42.90
CA ARG A 730 -34.91 38.84 -43.23
C ARG A 730 -35.48 38.36 -44.56
N ARG A 731 -36.57 37.58 -44.52
CA ARG A 731 -37.39 37.33 -45.71
C ARG A 731 -38.44 38.44 -45.83
N CYS A 732 -38.27 39.30 -46.82
CA CYS A 732 -39.24 40.34 -47.17
C CYS A 732 -40.08 39.87 -48.36
N LYS A 733 -41.39 39.66 -48.15
CA LYS A 733 -42.35 39.40 -49.24
C LYS A 733 -43.05 40.70 -49.63
N ALA A 734 -43.38 40.86 -50.91
CA ALA A 734 -44.22 41.97 -51.37
C ALA A 734 -45.63 41.82 -50.81
N ASP A 735 -46.13 42.88 -50.18
CA ASP A 735 -47.47 42.95 -49.57
C ASP A 735 -48.39 43.77 -50.49
N VAL A 736 -49.45 43.13 -50.99
CA VAL A 736 -50.29 43.67 -52.08
C VAL A 736 -51.43 44.55 -51.55
N GLU A 737 -51.74 44.52 -50.25
CA GLU A 737 -52.94 45.17 -49.69
C GLU A 737 -52.74 46.64 -49.23
N CYS A 738 -51.56 47.24 -49.41
CA CYS A 738 -51.26 48.56 -48.83
C CYS A 738 -51.82 49.79 -49.58
N CYS A 739 -52.57 49.66 -50.67
CA CYS A 739 -53.04 50.79 -51.49
C CYS A 739 -54.44 50.60 -52.11
N ASP A 740 -55.51 50.78 -51.32
CA ASP A 740 -56.86 51.02 -51.86
C ASP A 740 -57.06 52.50 -52.23
N HIS A 741 -57.72 52.77 -53.36
CA HIS A 741 -57.90 54.09 -53.96
C HIS A 741 -59.17 54.83 -53.43
N SER A 742 -59.45 54.75 -52.12
CA SER A 742 -60.70 55.24 -51.52
C SER A 742 -60.56 56.48 -50.61
N GLY A 743 -59.73 57.45 -51.00
CA GLY A 743 -59.97 58.90 -50.79
C GLY A 743 -60.16 59.47 -49.37
N LYS A 744 -59.94 58.72 -48.28
CA LYS A 744 -60.11 59.19 -46.89
C LYS A 744 -58.84 59.07 -46.07
N LYS A 745 -58.35 60.20 -45.57
CA LYS A 745 -57.18 60.28 -44.67
C LYS A 745 -57.38 59.40 -43.44
N ARG A 746 -56.65 58.28 -43.35
CA ARG A 746 -56.39 57.55 -42.11
C ARG A 746 -54.88 57.53 -41.87
N HIS A 747 -54.47 57.71 -40.62
CA HIS A 747 -53.05 57.83 -40.27
C HIS A 747 -52.29 56.52 -40.53
N CYS A 748 -51.22 56.57 -41.31
CA CYS A 748 -50.17 55.56 -41.27
C CYS A 748 -49.56 55.55 -39.86
N ARG A 749 -49.87 54.52 -39.05
CA ARG A 749 -49.21 54.32 -37.75
C ARG A 749 -47.76 53.90 -37.99
N ARG A 750 -46.83 54.51 -37.25
CA ARG A 750 -45.35 54.32 -37.27
C ARG A 750 -44.81 52.88 -37.07
N LYS A 751 -45.65 51.84 -37.06
CA LYS A 751 -45.25 50.47 -36.67
C LYS A 751 -44.82 49.54 -37.82
N HIS A 752 -44.95 49.97 -39.08
CA HIS A 752 -44.41 49.24 -40.23
C HIS A 752 -43.48 50.17 -41.02
N GLY A 753 -42.23 49.73 -41.21
CA GLY A 753 -41.10 50.58 -41.58
C GLY A 753 -41.10 51.04 -43.03
N CYS A 754 -41.85 52.09 -43.33
CA CYS A 754 -41.78 52.84 -44.59
C CYS A 754 -41.59 54.32 -44.30
N CYS A 755 -40.34 54.74 -44.10
CA CYS A 755 -39.79 56.10 -44.27
C CYS A 755 -38.32 56.09 -43.83
N ASP A 756 -37.38 56.14 -44.78
CA ASP A 756 -36.03 56.62 -44.48
C ASP A 756 -36.03 58.15 -44.43
N GLN A 757 -35.20 58.74 -43.59
CA GLN A 757 -35.11 60.18 -43.41
C GLN A 757 -34.08 60.78 -44.38
N THR A 758 -34.54 61.30 -45.52
CA THR A 758 -34.11 62.63 -46.02
C THR A 758 -34.86 63.06 -47.28
N ARG A 759 -35.31 64.33 -47.29
CA ARG A 759 -35.90 65.08 -48.42
C ARG A 759 -37.18 64.50 -49.05
N GLY A 760 -38.28 65.26 -48.95
CA GLY A 760 -39.57 64.85 -49.48
C GLY A 760 -39.67 64.89 -51.00
N GLN A 761 -39.64 63.73 -51.64
CA GLN A 761 -40.25 63.46 -52.96
C GLN A 761 -40.71 61.99 -53.00
N CYS A 762 -42.02 61.75 -53.07
CA CYS A 762 -42.54 60.41 -53.36
C CYS A 762 -42.46 60.14 -54.87
N SER A 763 -41.34 59.63 -55.35
CA SER A 763 -41.26 59.05 -56.69
C SER A 763 -42.10 57.76 -56.76
N LYS A 764 -42.80 57.57 -57.89
CA LYS A 764 -43.72 56.43 -58.11
C LYS A 764 -42.97 55.09 -58.05
N ALA A 765 -43.07 54.39 -56.94
CA ALA A 765 -42.68 52.99 -56.81
C ALA A 765 -43.70 52.25 -55.92
N SER A 766 -44.48 51.36 -56.53
CA SER A 766 -45.54 50.60 -55.88
C SER A 766 -45.04 49.23 -55.42
N GLN A 767 -44.66 49.11 -54.15
CA GLN A 767 -44.64 47.85 -53.37
C GLN A 767 -44.27 48.14 -51.92
N CYS A 768 -45.15 47.80 -50.98
CA CYS A 768 -44.78 47.65 -49.57
C CYS A 768 -44.22 46.24 -49.38
N TYR A 769 -43.26 46.07 -48.48
CA TYR A 769 -42.70 44.76 -48.14
C TYR A 769 -42.99 44.43 -46.69
N ARG A 770 -43.51 43.21 -46.45
CA ARG A 770 -43.63 42.62 -45.12
C ARG A 770 -42.40 41.74 -44.88
N CYS A 771 -41.52 42.21 -44.00
CA CYS A 771 -40.33 41.47 -43.58
C CYS A 771 -40.63 40.71 -42.29
N GLU A 772 -40.52 39.39 -42.35
CA GLU A 772 -40.63 38.51 -41.19
C GLU A 772 -39.22 38.01 -40.83
N THR A 773 -38.88 38.06 -39.54
CA THR A 773 -37.66 37.49 -38.98
C THR A 773 -37.92 36.04 -38.61
N THR A 774 -37.57 35.12 -39.49
CA THR A 774 -37.55 33.68 -39.19
C THR A 774 -36.15 33.28 -38.75
N GLN A 775 -36.04 32.86 -37.48
CA GLN A 775 -34.83 32.23 -36.96
C GLN A 775 -34.72 30.82 -37.56
N HIS A 776 -33.64 30.56 -38.28
CA HIS A 776 -33.30 29.22 -38.77
C HIS A 776 -31.97 28.81 -38.15
N GLY A 777 -32.02 27.93 -37.15
CA GLY A 777 -30.89 27.09 -36.77
C GLY A 777 -31.09 25.72 -37.41
N THR A 778 -30.13 25.27 -38.23
CA THR A 778 -30.11 23.88 -38.70
C THR A 778 -29.54 23.01 -37.60
N ILE A 779 -30.30 22.00 -37.18
CA ILE A 779 -29.83 20.91 -36.31
C ILE A 779 -29.53 19.72 -37.21
N SER A 780 -28.35 19.14 -37.07
CA SER A 780 -27.99 17.84 -37.63
C SER A 780 -27.67 16.88 -36.49
N ILE A 781 -28.25 15.68 -36.56
CA ILE A 781 -27.90 14.55 -35.72
C ILE A 781 -27.33 13.49 -36.67
N ASP A 782 -26.16 12.98 -36.34
CA ASP A 782 -25.51 11.85 -37.00
C ASP A 782 -25.31 10.73 -35.97
N VAL A 783 -25.38 9.48 -36.42
CA VAL A 783 -25.28 8.29 -35.54
C VAL A 783 -24.30 7.31 -36.18
N GLU A 784 -23.21 7.03 -35.48
CA GLU A 784 -22.11 6.19 -35.94
C GLU A 784 -21.97 4.96 -35.03
N ASP A 785 -22.00 3.78 -35.64
CA ASP A 785 -21.59 2.52 -35.01
C ASP A 785 -20.06 2.46 -34.92
N ILE A 786 -19.53 2.48 -33.70
CA ILE A 786 -18.10 2.56 -33.43
C ILE A 786 -17.54 1.14 -33.44
N ARG A 787 -17.01 0.74 -34.59
CA ARG A 787 -16.45 -0.60 -34.78
C ARG A 787 -15.36 -0.92 -33.78
N GLU A 788 -15.48 -2.12 -33.21
CA GLU A 788 -14.41 -2.75 -32.45
C GLU A 788 -13.14 -2.90 -33.28
N ARG A 789 -12.00 -2.87 -32.61
CA ARG A 789 -10.72 -3.31 -33.14
C ARG A 789 -10.15 -4.30 -32.15
N SER A 790 -9.82 -5.51 -32.58
CA SER A 790 -9.05 -6.40 -31.74
C SER A 790 -7.71 -5.74 -31.41
N ILE A 791 -7.42 -5.64 -30.12
CA ILE A 791 -6.08 -5.35 -29.64
C ILE A 791 -5.29 -6.60 -29.99
N LYS A 792 -4.50 -6.53 -31.05
CA LYS A 792 -3.48 -7.54 -31.30
C LYS A 792 -2.55 -7.48 -30.10
N ARG A 793 -2.54 -8.53 -29.27
CA ARG A 793 -1.46 -8.76 -28.34
C ARG A 793 -0.15 -8.58 -29.11
N GLN A 794 0.79 -7.85 -28.52
CA GLN A 794 2.15 -7.93 -29.02
C GLN A 794 2.53 -9.42 -29.00
N PRO A 795 3.08 -9.96 -30.10
CA PRO A 795 3.79 -11.23 -29.96
C PRO A 795 4.84 -11.02 -28.85
N PRO A 796 5.10 -12.04 -28.01
CA PRO A 796 5.95 -11.87 -26.84
C PRO A 796 7.23 -11.13 -27.23
N THR A 797 7.60 -10.15 -26.41
CA THR A 797 8.95 -9.55 -26.46
C THR A 797 9.93 -10.71 -26.56
N SER A 798 10.76 -10.70 -27.61
CA SER A 798 11.48 -11.88 -28.08
C SER A 798 12.18 -12.56 -26.91
N SER A 799 11.71 -13.74 -26.53
CA SER A 799 12.12 -14.50 -25.34
C SER A 799 13.64 -14.42 -25.13
N CYS A 800 14.10 -13.51 -24.28
CA CYS A 800 15.50 -13.28 -23.97
C CYS A 800 15.71 -13.20 -22.45
N PRO A 801 16.80 -13.80 -21.93
CA PRO A 801 17.31 -13.47 -20.61
C PRO A 801 17.85 -12.04 -20.61
N ASP A 802 18.04 -11.48 -19.42
CA ASP A 802 18.59 -10.13 -19.21
C ASP A 802 19.24 -10.14 -17.82
N LEU A 803 20.56 -10.29 -17.77
CA LEU A 803 21.33 -10.58 -16.57
C LEU A 803 21.91 -9.30 -15.99
N VAL A 804 21.54 -9.00 -14.75
CA VAL A 804 22.04 -7.85 -14.00
C VAL A 804 22.73 -8.26 -12.71
N VAL A 805 23.65 -7.42 -12.24
CA VAL A 805 24.19 -7.51 -10.88
C VAL A 805 23.25 -6.74 -9.94
N SER A 806 22.42 -7.47 -9.20
CA SER A 806 21.39 -6.89 -8.32
C SER A 806 21.98 -6.22 -7.07
N GLU A 807 23.07 -6.74 -6.52
CA GLU A 807 23.78 -6.15 -5.37
C GLU A 807 25.26 -6.53 -5.30
N ILE A 808 26.06 -5.69 -4.63
CA ILE A 808 27.40 -6.03 -4.13
C ILE A 808 27.43 -5.65 -2.66
N GLY A 809 27.47 -6.65 -1.78
CA GLY A 809 27.45 -6.44 -0.33
C GLY A 809 28.76 -5.87 0.22
N THR A 810 28.80 -5.54 1.51
CA THR A 810 30.00 -4.99 2.16
C THR A 810 31.13 -6.03 2.22
N PRO A 811 32.34 -5.73 1.71
CA PRO A 811 33.47 -6.65 1.74
C PRO A 811 34.03 -6.86 3.15
N LYS A 812 34.29 -8.12 3.50
CA LYS A 812 34.89 -8.53 4.78
C LYS A 812 36.32 -9.01 4.54
N VAL A 813 37.28 -8.54 5.34
CA VAL A 813 38.69 -8.95 5.25
C VAL A 813 39.08 -9.83 6.45
N SER A 814 39.75 -10.95 6.17
CA SER A 814 40.32 -11.83 7.19
C SER A 814 41.78 -12.15 6.87
N CYS A 815 42.68 -12.00 7.86
CA CYS A 815 44.14 -12.16 7.69
C CYS A 815 44.73 -13.18 8.70
N PRO A 816 44.48 -14.49 8.55
CA PRO A 816 44.70 -15.49 9.61
C PRO A 816 46.14 -15.63 10.11
N THR A 817 47.14 -15.31 9.29
CA THR A 817 48.57 -15.42 9.63
C THR A 817 49.36 -14.13 9.34
N GLY A 818 48.66 -12.99 9.31
CA GLY A 818 49.24 -11.65 9.05
C GLY A 818 48.96 -11.12 7.64
N ALA A 819 49.50 -9.94 7.31
CA ALA A 819 49.11 -9.16 6.12
C ALA A 819 49.22 -9.93 4.78
N GLY A 820 50.23 -10.80 4.61
CA GLY A 820 50.39 -11.63 3.40
C GLY A 820 49.37 -12.78 3.25
N SER A 821 48.48 -12.97 4.23
CA SER A 821 47.45 -14.02 4.24
C SER A 821 46.03 -13.49 4.04
N CYS A 822 45.87 -12.17 3.95
CA CYS A 822 44.56 -11.52 3.87
C CYS A 822 43.73 -12.04 2.70
N LYS A 823 42.46 -12.31 2.94
CA LYS A 823 41.44 -12.56 1.92
C LYS A 823 40.31 -11.56 2.09
N THR A 824 39.83 -11.02 0.99
CA THR A 824 38.58 -10.25 0.93
C THR A 824 37.46 -11.20 0.48
N SER A 825 36.33 -11.20 1.18
CA SER A 825 35.12 -11.94 0.81
C SER A 825 33.93 -10.99 0.69
N VAL A 826 33.15 -11.13 -0.38
CA VAL A 826 31.97 -10.31 -0.67
C VAL A 826 30.82 -11.18 -1.15
N ARG A 827 29.57 -10.82 -0.83
CA ARG A 827 28.38 -11.39 -1.48
C ARG A 827 28.06 -10.55 -2.70
N VAL A 828 27.83 -11.19 -3.84
CA VAL A 828 27.36 -10.56 -5.08
C VAL A 828 26.02 -11.18 -5.44
N GLY A 829 25.00 -10.35 -5.54
CA GLY A 829 23.69 -10.72 -6.05
C GLY A 829 23.65 -10.56 -7.56
N ILE A 830 23.02 -11.52 -8.22
CA ILE A 830 22.76 -11.54 -9.66
C ILE A 830 21.30 -11.87 -9.89
N ALA A 831 20.69 -11.30 -10.93
CA ALA A 831 19.30 -11.57 -11.29
C ALA A 831 19.16 -11.66 -12.81
N ASN A 832 18.22 -12.49 -13.26
CA ASN A 832 17.73 -12.51 -14.62
C ASN A 832 16.40 -11.74 -14.65
N ILE A 833 16.45 -10.46 -14.99
CA ILE A 833 15.25 -9.62 -15.16
C ILE A 833 14.56 -9.87 -16.52
N GLY A 834 15.12 -10.77 -17.34
CA GLY A 834 14.62 -11.12 -18.66
C GLY A 834 13.47 -12.12 -18.61
N ASN A 835 12.76 -12.21 -19.73
CA ASN A 835 11.57 -13.05 -19.87
C ASN A 835 11.86 -14.46 -20.42
N ALA A 836 13.12 -14.90 -20.39
CA ALA A 836 13.55 -16.24 -20.73
C ALA A 836 14.67 -16.73 -19.80
N ASP A 837 14.81 -18.04 -19.67
CA ASP A 837 15.86 -18.63 -18.83
C ASP A 837 17.24 -18.32 -19.41
N ALA A 838 18.10 -17.73 -18.58
CA ALA A 838 19.51 -17.63 -18.88
C ALA A 838 20.12 -19.03 -18.79
N GLY A 839 20.85 -19.44 -19.84
CA GLY A 839 21.68 -20.63 -19.79
C GLY A 839 22.86 -20.46 -18.83
N PRO A 840 23.76 -21.45 -18.72
CA PRO A 840 24.93 -21.34 -17.86
C PRO A 840 25.85 -20.18 -18.28
N PHE A 841 26.23 -19.32 -17.32
CA PHE A 841 27.10 -18.15 -17.53
C PHE A 841 28.18 -18.03 -16.45
N GLU A 842 29.07 -17.04 -16.58
CA GLU A 842 30.14 -16.76 -15.60
C GLU A 842 30.03 -15.35 -14.99
N LEU A 843 29.97 -15.29 -13.66
CA LEU A 843 30.14 -14.06 -12.89
C LEU A 843 31.63 -13.79 -12.69
N ARG A 844 32.11 -12.62 -13.11
CA ARG A 844 33.48 -12.14 -12.87
C ARG A 844 33.46 -10.98 -11.90
N THR A 845 34.19 -11.11 -10.79
CA THR A 845 34.33 -10.04 -9.79
C THR A 845 35.77 -9.58 -9.72
N VAL A 846 36.00 -8.27 -9.85
CA VAL A 846 37.32 -7.62 -9.80
C VAL A 846 37.42 -6.78 -8.52
N PHE A 847 38.49 -6.98 -7.77
CA PHE A 847 38.81 -6.25 -6.55
C PHE A 847 40.04 -5.34 -6.79
N ASP A 848 39.90 -4.04 -6.51
CA ASP A 848 40.95 -3.02 -6.58
C ASP A 848 41.17 -2.42 -5.17
N PRO A 849 42.42 -2.15 -4.70
CA PRO A 849 43.52 -1.55 -5.47
C PRO A 849 44.77 -2.43 -5.77
N ARG A 850 45.46 -2.03 -6.86
CA ARG A 850 46.82 -2.43 -7.31
C ARG A 850 47.06 -3.86 -7.78
N GLN A 851 46.28 -4.85 -7.35
CA GLN A 851 46.40 -6.22 -7.87
C GLN A 851 45.39 -6.56 -8.97
N SER A 852 44.30 -5.78 -9.11
CA SER A 852 43.18 -6.05 -10.03
C SER A 852 42.76 -7.53 -9.99
N VAL A 853 42.55 -8.05 -8.77
CA VAL A 853 42.28 -9.48 -8.55
C VAL A 853 40.93 -9.80 -9.15
N ALA A 854 40.92 -10.52 -10.28
CA ALA A 854 39.69 -11.07 -10.85
C ALA A 854 39.45 -12.48 -10.31
N VAL A 855 38.24 -12.73 -9.82
CA VAL A 855 37.73 -14.05 -9.45
C VAL A 855 36.52 -14.35 -10.34
N THR A 856 36.58 -15.44 -11.08
CA THR A 856 35.48 -15.91 -11.92
C THR A 856 34.76 -17.06 -11.21
N SER A 857 33.44 -16.97 -11.12
CA SER A 857 32.55 -17.94 -10.48
C SER A 857 31.52 -18.43 -11.51
N PRO A 858 31.49 -19.74 -11.85
CA PRO A 858 30.53 -20.27 -12.79
C PRO A 858 29.13 -20.38 -12.17
N VAL A 859 28.10 -20.12 -12.96
CA VAL A 859 26.69 -20.34 -12.61
C VAL A 859 26.17 -21.48 -13.52
N PRO A 860 26.47 -22.76 -13.19
CA PRO A 860 26.35 -23.88 -14.12
C PRO A 860 24.91 -24.29 -14.46
N SER A 861 23.92 -23.82 -13.69
CA SER A 861 22.49 -23.98 -13.96
C SER A 861 21.91 -22.84 -14.79
N GLY A 862 22.62 -21.72 -14.93
CA GLY A 862 22.02 -20.44 -15.30
C GLY A 862 21.04 -19.92 -14.24
N LEU A 863 20.11 -19.06 -14.67
CA LEU A 863 19.01 -18.51 -13.87
C LEU A 863 17.71 -18.58 -14.70
N GLY A 864 16.59 -19.02 -14.10
CA GLY A 864 15.29 -18.94 -14.76
C GLY A 864 14.87 -17.50 -15.04
N ALA A 865 13.86 -17.31 -15.89
CA ALA A 865 13.26 -15.98 -16.09
C ALA A 865 12.74 -15.40 -14.75
N GLY A 866 13.16 -14.20 -14.37
CA GLY A 866 12.81 -13.57 -13.09
C GLY A 866 13.51 -14.16 -11.85
N ASP A 867 14.44 -15.11 -12.01
CA ASP A 867 15.20 -15.66 -10.87
C ASP A 867 16.38 -14.77 -10.46
N ASN A 868 16.77 -14.88 -9.19
CA ASN A 868 17.99 -14.29 -8.67
C ASN A 868 18.82 -15.34 -7.90
N ALA A 869 20.09 -15.04 -7.70
CA ALA A 869 21.00 -15.82 -6.87
C ALA A 869 22.04 -14.93 -6.19
N SER A 870 22.63 -15.43 -5.11
CA SER A 870 23.73 -14.76 -4.39
C SER A 870 24.95 -15.67 -4.33
N LEU A 871 26.10 -15.18 -4.83
CA LEU A 871 27.38 -15.88 -4.75
C LEU A 871 28.31 -15.19 -3.76
N THR A 872 29.00 -15.97 -2.92
CA THR A 872 30.08 -15.45 -2.06
C THR A 872 31.41 -15.59 -2.77
N VAL A 873 31.97 -14.47 -3.20
CA VAL A 873 33.24 -14.41 -3.94
C VAL A 873 34.37 -14.08 -2.98
N VAL A 874 35.48 -14.82 -3.06
CA VAL A 874 36.61 -14.72 -2.12
C VAL A 874 37.94 -14.63 -2.87
N THR A 875 38.76 -13.63 -2.55
CA THR A 875 40.08 -13.46 -3.16
C THR A 875 41.07 -14.56 -2.72
N PRO A 876 42.12 -14.84 -3.52
CA PRO A 876 43.27 -15.63 -3.07
C PRO A 876 43.96 -15.01 -1.83
N PRO A 877 44.75 -15.80 -1.07
CA PRO A 877 45.58 -15.28 0.01
C PRO A 877 46.51 -14.16 -0.45
N GLY A 878 46.53 -13.04 0.28
CA GLY A 878 47.25 -11.83 -0.07
C GLY A 878 46.40 -10.75 -0.76
N GLY A 879 45.15 -11.06 -1.13
CA GLY A 879 44.19 -10.12 -1.72
C GLY A 879 43.43 -9.30 -0.67
N ASN A 880 44.12 -8.36 0.01
CA ASN A 880 43.42 -7.30 0.74
C ASN A 880 42.96 -6.21 -0.24
N CYS A 881 41.66 -5.93 -0.25
CA CYS A 881 41.04 -4.92 -1.12
C CYS A 881 41.07 -3.49 -0.56
N PHE A 882 41.50 -3.24 0.69
CA PHE A 882 41.49 -1.87 1.25
C PHE A 882 42.86 -1.17 1.22
N ASP A 883 43.01 -0.12 0.39
CA ASP A 883 44.13 0.86 0.39
C ASP A 883 43.77 2.17 -0.35
N PRO A 884 43.16 3.19 0.30
CA PRO A 884 42.47 3.15 1.60
C PRO A 884 41.01 2.65 1.49
N ASN A 885 40.43 2.68 0.29
CA ASN A 885 39.09 2.16 0.00
C ASN A 885 39.20 0.80 -0.70
N CYS A 886 38.08 0.09 -0.83
CA CYS A 886 37.93 -1.11 -1.65
C CYS A 886 36.86 -0.87 -2.71
N THR A 887 37.24 -0.96 -3.99
CA THR A 887 36.29 -0.90 -5.12
C THR A 887 36.13 -2.30 -5.70
N ILE A 888 34.88 -2.73 -5.83
CA ILE A 888 34.50 -4.04 -6.33
C ILE A 888 33.62 -3.85 -7.56
N ARG A 889 34.07 -4.40 -8.67
CA ARG A 889 33.33 -4.52 -9.92
C ARG A 889 32.82 -5.94 -10.08
N ALA A 890 31.56 -6.11 -10.42
CA ALA A 890 31.00 -7.39 -10.84
C ALA A 890 30.47 -7.28 -12.26
N ASP A 891 30.86 -8.22 -13.12
CA ASP A 891 30.37 -8.42 -14.48
C ASP A 891 29.64 -9.78 -14.51
N VAL A 892 28.31 -9.79 -14.65
CA VAL A 892 27.54 -11.02 -14.93
C VAL A 892 27.60 -11.33 -16.43
N ASP A 893 27.53 -12.61 -16.78
CA ASP A 893 27.90 -13.15 -18.10
C ASP A 893 29.11 -12.46 -18.77
N SER A 894 30.21 -12.39 -18.02
CA SER A 894 31.43 -11.68 -18.44
C SER A 894 32.11 -12.18 -19.74
N ASN A 895 31.59 -13.26 -20.35
CA ASN A 895 32.04 -13.81 -21.62
C ASN A 895 31.06 -13.58 -22.79
N GLN A 896 29.89 -12.98 -22.57
CA GLN A 896 28.79 -12.87 -23.56
C GLN A 896 28.42 -14.25 -24.13
N SER A 897 28.21 -15.20 -23.21
CA SER A 897 27.86 -16.60 -23.49
C SER A 897 26.35 -16.85 -23.56
N VAL A 898 25.58 -15.96 -22.93
CA VAL A 898 24.13 -15.81 -23.04
C VAL A 898 23.88 -14.61 -23.97
N SER A 899 22.83 -14.68 -24.79
CA SER A 899 22.43 -13.53 -25.62
C SER A 899 21.21 -12.88 -24.99
N GLU A 900 21.33 -11.61 -24.65
CA GLU A 900 20.45 -10.96 -23.69
C GLU A 900 19.57 -9.87 -24.32
N CYS A 901 18.55 -9.43 -23.58
CA CYS A 901 17.68 -8.32 -24.01
C CYS A 901 18.42 -6.98 -24.01
N ALA A 902 19.28 -6.79 -23.01
CA ALA A 902 20.26 -5.72 -22.88
C ALA A 902 21.62 -6.36 -22.56
N GLU A 903 22.69 -5.78 -23.09
CA GLU A 903 24.07 -6.29 -22.93
C GLU A 903 24.98 -5.23 -22.26
N ASP A 904 24.37 -4.15 -21.77
CA ASP A 904 25.01 -2.96 -21.20
C ASP A 904 24.66 -2.70 -19.73
N ASN A 905 23.81 -3.55 -19.13
CA ASN A 905 23.40 -3.56 -17.72
C ASN A 905 24.04 -4.70 -16.89
N ASN A 906 24.81 -5.58 -17.53
CA ASN A 906 25.53 -6.70 -16.92
C ASN A 906 26.62 -6.34 -15.89
N SER A 907 26.90 -5.05 -15.68
CA SER A 907 28.03 -4.58 -14.87
C SER A 907 27.59 -3.65 -13.74
N ARG A 908 28.10 -3.88 -12.52
CA ARG A 908 27.95 -2.95 -11.40
C ARG A 908 29.27 -2.78 -10.65
N ASP A 909 29.55 -1.56 -10.23
CA ASP A 909 30.73 -1.19 -9.46
C ASP A 909 30.27 -0.55 -8.12
N GLU A 910 30.78 -1.04 -6.99
CA GLU A 910 30.54 -0.47 -5.65
C GLU A 910 31.86 -0.14 -4.95
N THR A 911 31.90 0.94 -4.16
CA THR A 911 33.11 1.36 -3.42
C THR A 911 32.83 1.50 -1.93
N THR A 912 33.47 0.64 -1.14
CA THR A 912 33.45 0.72 0.33
C THR A 912 34.62 1.56 0.83
N GLN A 913 34.36 2.57 1.65
CA GLN A 913 35.40 3.33 2.35
C GLN A 913 35.96 2.51 3.51
N GLY A 914 37.28 2.55 3.73
CA GLY A 914 38.00 1.75 4.73
C GLY A 914 38.53 2.51 5.93
#